data_AF-A0A6I7LZQ4-F1
#
_entry.id   AF-A0A6I7LZQ4-F1
#
_cell.length_a   1.000
_cell.length_b   1.000
_cell.length_c   1.000
_cell.angle_alpha   90.00
_cell.angle_beta   90.00
_cell.angle_gamma   90.00
#
_symmetry.space_group_name_H-M   'P 1'
#
loop_
_entity.id
_entity.type
_entity.pdbx_description
1 polymer ?
#
loop_
_entity_poly.entity_id
_entity_poly.type
_entity_poly.pdbx_seq_one_letter_code
_entity_poly.pdbx_strand_id
1 'polypeptide(L)'
;MMLRHWPKSRKAIMGYNRGRNWFHLSYLFLILIFLLHLFPIAASSSRMWGFNHLLFLPPSYTMIFIIAALFAVLFPLTPVASKYSTALADGFTTLFYNSSRRYVYRAIVIALAAVLFVAFPAPTHFLGDGYSVLNNIASPSGHFVKWTEKGITYILLGLQSLFGGSSPNNAEAAFRAVSVISGMIAVWFYFLLAEIMADSRIKRLLIFGTLFFSGSLLLFFGYVENYPLLWPAGSAFIYFSMKYIRTGRGITPALVILLFGIMIHLETSIFIPTFIFIVFARGKPRNLYNRFPRSFQGFTLLLIGAVIFLFSRKIMTDLYFENIFLPPFVGKSIDPSYAIFSVRHLLDQLNLLLLLYPAIPLLLLWGLRSLSWKHWDKITIFLFLAAGGGLLFMTVIDPTLGMAKDWDLFSLTGLGSALLLLYLIKEEFHLTIARILVPFLLLISLSTVNYLVTNLDKESSEKYIRNIIAFDGKRALHAMIVLRDYCLRDGRVAAADSIDSDFRIRFPDEADIQRAGYALDQGDTLLATGIMEAMPAQKFSYAYHNLWSMIYYWEKKYDSALMQSDMAVTLNNYNSNLFFNRARIFSRMENYDSAIGALKNAYLLDNSNIEIITGMAALFIYFKQPDSCIKYSLRAQAIDSDRPSSYYFLAQAYNLLNDHVLAVENARQYLKLGAKDPAFARRRAEMMSLVGDAL
;
A
#
# COMPACT_ATOMS: atom_id res chain seq x y z
N MET A 1 -10.88 -58.21 -47.79
CA MET A 1 -11.02 -56.73 -47.90
C MET A 1 -11.99 -56.26 -46.83
N MET A 2 -11.53 -56.16 -45.58
CA MET A 2 -12.31 -55.66 -44.44
C MET A 2 -11.34 -55.33 -43.31
N LEU A 3 -11.70 -54.32 -42.52
CA LEU A 3 -11.09 -53.83 -41.26
C LEU A 3 -9.93 -52.82 -41.40
N ARG A 4 -10.24 -51.53 -41.18
CA ARG A 4 -9.96 -50.82 -39.90
C ARG A 4 -10.21 -49.31 -40.08
N HIS A 5 -11.41 -48.88 -39.73
CA HIS A 5 -11.71 -47.49 -39.40
C HIS A 5 -12.18 -47.44 -37.94
N TRP A 6 -11.24 -47.33 -37.00
CA TRP A 6 -11.51 -46.87 -35.64
C TRP A 6 -10.21 -46.52 -34.91
N PRO A 7 -9.96 -45.23 -34.56
CA PRO A 7 -9.80 -44.91 -33.14
C PRO A 7 -10.22 -43.45 -32.75
N LYS A 8 -11.28 -42.86 -33.32
CA LYS A 8 -11.79 -41.55 -32.82
C LYS A 8 -12.74 -41.66 -31.63
N SER A 9 -13.53 -42.74 -31.47
CA SER A 9 -14.50 -42.81 -30.37
C SER A 9 -13.90 -43.18 -29.00
N ARG A 10 -12.85 -44.01 -28.91
CA ARG A 10 -12.28 -44.43 -27.61
C ARG A 10 -11.66 -43.29 -26.81
N LYS A 11 -10.99 -42.33 -27.46
CA LYS A 11 -10.47 -41.13 -26.79
C LYS A 11 -11.60 -40.19 -26.33
N ALA A 12 -12.66 -40.05 -27.14
CA ALA A 12 -13.83 -39.26 -26.77
C ALA A 12 -14.60 -39.89 -25.59
N ILE A 13 -14.77 -41.21 -25.57
CA ILE A 13 -15.44 -41.96 -24.48
C ILE A 13 -14.60 -41.97 -23.20
N MET A 14 -13.27 -42.12 -23.29
CA MET A 14 -12.38 -42.03 -22.12
C MET A 14 -12.29 -40.59 -21.55
N GLY A 15 -12.28 -39.57 -22.41
CA GLY A 15 -12.37 -38.16 -21.98
C GLY A 15 -13.72 -37.83 -21.34
N TYR A 16 -14.82 -38.37 -21.89
CA TYR A 16 -16.17 -38.23 -21.37
C TYR A 16 -16.33 -38.86 -19.98
N ASN A 17 -15.80 -40.08 -19.77
CA ASN A 17 -15.83 -40.76 -18.47
C ASN A 17 -14.92 -40.08 -17.41
N ARG A 18 -13.77 -39.50 -17.80
CA ARG A 18 -12.92 -38.75 -16.86
C ARG A 18 -13.49 -37.38 -16.48
N GLY A 19 -14.14 -36.67 -17.40
CA GLY A 19 -14.78 -35.38 -17.10
C GLY A 19 -15.92 -35.50 -16.09
N ARG A 20 -16.67 -36.62 -16.11
CA ARG A 20 -17.77 -36.88 -15.17
C ARG A 20 -17.28 -37.03 -13.71
N ASN A 21 -16.07 -37.55 -13.52
CA ASN A 21 -15.49 -37.74 -12.18
C ASN A 21 -15.11 -36.43 -11.48
N TRP A 22 -14.75 -35.37 -12.24
CA TRP A 22 -14.33 -34.09 -11.65
C TRP A 22 -15.48 -33.14 -11.35
N PHE A 23 -16.67 -33.39 -11.90
CA PHE A 23 -17.84 -32.55 -11.67
C PHE A 23 -18.23 -32.51 -10.20
N HIS A 24 -18.41 -33.66 -9.55
CA HIS A 24 -18.84 -33.72 -8.15
C HIS A 24 -17.86 -33.02 -7.21
N LEU A 25 -16.56 -33.22 -7.41
CA LEU A 25 -15.56 -32.54 -6.59
C LEU A 25 -15.56 -31.02 -6.83
N SER A 26 -15.60 -30.59 -8.10
CA SER A 26 -15.67 -29.15 -8.42
C SER A 26 -16.94 -28.50 -7.89
N TYR A 27 -18.04 -29.25 -7.90
CA TYR A 27 -19.33 -28.85 -7.35
C TYR A 27 -19.29 -28.67 -5.82
N LEU A 28 -18.63 -29.57 -5.09
CA LEU A 28 -18.42 -29.42 -3.65
C LEU A 28 -17.62 -28.14 -3.31
N PHE A 29 -16.61 -27.81 -4.13
CA PHE A 29 -15.85 -26.57 -3.96
C PHE A 29 -16.69 -25.32 -4.27
N LEU A 30 -17.64 -25.37 -5.20
CA LEU A 30 -18.60 -24.26 -5.41
C LEU A 30 -19.52 -24.08 -4.20
N ILE A 31 -20.01 -25.18 -3.63
CA ILE A 31 -20.77 -25.14 -2.37
C ILE A 31 -19.91 -24.53 -1.26
N LEU A 32 -18.64 -24.92 -1.17
CA LEU A 32 -17.72 -24.38 -0.17
C LEU A 32 -17.56 -22.86 -0.31
N ILE A 33 -17.40 -22.33 -1.53
CA ILE A 33 -17.32 -20.87 -1.76
C ILE A 33 -18.58 -20.17 -1.24
N PHE A 34 -19.76 -20.73 -1.50
CA PHE A 34 -21.02 -20.21 -0.97
C PHE A 34 -21.05 -20.25 0.57
N LEU A 35 -20.74 -21.40 1.17
CA LEU A 35 -20.77 -21.58 2.63
C LEU A 35 -19.74 -20.71 3.36
N LEU A 36 -18.58 -20.45 2.75
CA LEU A 36 -17.55 -19.57 3.31
C LEU A 36 -18.09 -18.16 3.58
N HIS A 37 -19.01 -17.64 2.77
CA HIS A 37 -19.61 -16.33 3.00
C HIS A 37 -20.68 -16.32 4.10
N LEU A 38 -21.32 -17.46 4.38
CA LEU A 38 -22.30 -17.58 5.46
C LEU A 38 -21.66 -17.93 6.80
N PHE A 39 -20.51 -18.59 6.79
CA PHE A 39 -19.81 -19.01 8.01
C PHE A 39 -19.51 -17.86 8.99
N PRO A 40 -19.12 -16.65 8.56
CA PRO A 40 -18.96 -15.48 9.43
C PRO A 40 -20.19 -15.11 10.24
N ILE A 41 -21.41 -15.42 9.77
CA ILE A 41 -22.65 -15.16 10.50
C ILE A 41 -22.73 -16.03 11.76
N ALA A 42 -22.24 -17.27 11.68
CA ALA A 42 -22.19 -18.20 12.81
C ALA A 42 -20.94 -18.02 13.69
N ALA A 43 -19.85 -17.49 13.14
CA ALA A 43 -18.55 -17.37 13.80
C ALA A 43 -18.00 -15.94 13.76
N SER A 44 -18.82 -14.96 14.17
CA SER A 44 -18.52 -13.52 14.05
C SER A 44 -17.26 -13.06 14.81
N SER A 45 -16.76 -13.87 15.75
CA SER A 45 -15.55 -13.63 16.54
C SER A 45 -14.25 -14.14 15.90
N SER A 46 -14.28 -14.70 14.69
CA SER A 46 -13.06 -15.21 14.05
C SER A 46 -12.47 -14.24 13.02
N ARG A 47 -11.14 -14.32 12.83
CA ARG A 47 -10.38 -13.48 11.89
C ARG A 47 -10.61 -13.90 10.43
N MET A 48 -11.68 -13.37 9.83
CA MET A 48 -12.18 -13.74 8.50
C MET A 48 -12.38 -12.53 7.58
N TRP A 49 -11.54 -11.51 7.73
CA TRP A 49 -11.66 -10.22 7.06
C TRP A 49 -11.70 -10.29 5.52
N GLY A 50 -11.16 -11.36 4.91
CA GLY A 50 -11.17 -11.52 3.45
C GLY A 50 -12.51 -11.93 2.86
N PHE A 51 -13.47 -12.41 3.68
CA PHE A 51 -14.75 -12.93 3.18
C PHE A 51 -15.96 -12.71 4.11
N ASN A 52 -15.80 -11.93 5.19
CA ASN A 52 -16.86 -11.64 6.17
C ASN A 52 -17.78 -10.45 5.83
N HIS A 53 -17.66 -9.88 4.63
CA HIS A 53 -18.33 -8.64 4.22
C HIS A 53 -19.86 -8.62 4.40
N LEU A 54 -20.54 -9.77 4.28
CA LEU A 54 -21.99 -9.88 4.51
C LEU A 54 -22.43 -9.47 5.92
N LEU A 55 -21.53 -9.53 6.92
CA LEU A 55 -21.82 -9.10 8.29
C LEU A 55 -22.12 -7.60 8.40
N PHE A 56 -21.63 -6.80 7.45
CA PHE A 56 -21.71 -5.35 7.49
C PHE A 56 -22.78 -4.79 6.56
N LEU A 57 -23.52 -5.67 5.88
CA LEU A 57 -24.55 -5.30 4.91
C LEU A 57 -25.96 -5.50 5.51
N PRO A 58 -26.97 -4.78 5.00
CA PRO A 58 -28.35 -4.92 5.48
C PRO A 58 -28.88 -6.37 5.34
N PRO A 59 -29.75 -6.84 6.25
CA PRO A 59 -30.33 -8.19 6.16
C PRO A 59 -31.04 -8.49 4.83
N SER A 60 -31.66 -7.47 4.23
CA SER A 60 -32.30 -7.57 2.91
C SER A 60 -31.30 -7.92 1.81
N TYR A 61 -30.10 -7.34 1.84
CA TYR A 61 -29.03 -7.66 0.90
C TYR A 61 -28.54 -9.10 1.10
N THR A 62 -28.37 -9.54 2.35
CA THR A 62 -27.98 -10.93 2.66
C THR A 62 -28.99 -11.94 2.12
N MET A 63 -30.29 -11.63 2.18
CA MET A 63 -31.33 -12.50 1.60
C MET A 63 -31.23 -12.58 0.07
N ILE A 64 -30.99 -11.45 -0.61
CA ILE A 64 -30.75 -11.41 -2.07
C ILE A 64 -29.51 -12.25 -2.42
N PHE A 65 -28.42 -12.10 -1.66
CA PHE A 65 -27.21 -12.90 -1.83
C PHE A 65 -27.50 -14.39 -1.70
N ILE A 66 -28.21 -14.81 -0.65
CA ILE A 66 -28.55 -16.22 -0.43
C ILE A 66 -29.37 -16.76 -1.60
N ILE A 67 -30.38 -16.03 -2.08
CA ILE A 67 -31.20 -16.47 -3.23
C ILE A 67 -30.33 -16.62 -4.49
N ALA A 68 -29.48 -15.64 -4.80
CA ALA A 68 -28.60 -15.69 -5.96
C ALA A 68 -27.55 -16.81 -5.87
N ALA A 69 -26.98 -17.02 -4.68
CA ALA A 69 -26.01 -18.07 -4.44
C ALA A 69 -26.65 -19.47 -4.44
N LEU A 70 -27.89 -19.61 -3.95
CA LEU A 70 -28.66 -20.85 -4.08
C LEU A 70 -28.94 -21.17 -5.55
N PHE A 71 -29.28 -20.17 -6.37
CA PHE A 71 -29.38 -20.36 -7.81
C PHE A 71 -28.03 -20.84 -8.39
N ALA A 72 -26.91 -20.24 -7.99
CA ALA A 72 -25.59 -20.65 -8.44
C ALA A 72 -25.26 -22.11 -8.04
N VAL A 73 -25.67 -22.55 -6.85
CA VAL A 73 -25.46 -23.93 -6.40
C VAL A 73 -26.41 -24.90 -7.10
N LEU A 74 -27.66 -24.53 -7.35
CA LEU A 74 -28.64 -25.45 -7.97
C LEU A 74 -28.48 -25.55 -9.50
N PHE A 75 -28.08 -24.48 -10.16
CA PHE A 75 -27.98 -24.42 -11.62
C PHE A 75 -27.09 -25.51 -12.27
N PRO A 76 -25.89 -25.85 -11.74
CA PRO A 76 -25.06 -26.94 -12.24
C PRO A 76 -25.74 -28.31 -12.36
N LEU A 77 -26.78 -28.56 -11.54
CA LEU A 77 -27.49 -29.83 -11.49
C LEU A 77 -28.50 -29.97 -12.64
N THR A 78 -28.81 -28.87 -13.33
CA THR A 78 -29.75 -28.85 -14.45
C THR A 78 -29.09 -29.36 -15.75
N PRO A 79 -29.84 -30.04 -16.64
CA PRO A 79 -29.31 -30.49 -17.92
C PRO A 79 -28.94 -29.32 -18.85
N VAL A 80 -29.49 -28.13 -18.61
CA VAL A 80 -29.27 -26.93 -19.43
C VAL A 80 -28.02 -26.15 -19.05
N ALA A 81 -27.39 -26.42 -17.90
CA ALA A 81 -26.25 -25.65 -17.39
C ALA A 81 -25.10 -25.54 -18.39
N SER A 82 -24.72 -26.68 -18.98
CA SER A 82 -23.65 -26.73 -19.99
C SER A 82 -24.01 -25.94 -21.26
N LYS A 83 -25.28 -25.94 -21.66
CA LYS A 83 -25.77 -25.25 -22.86
C LYS A 83 -25.63 -23.74 -22.68
N TYR A 84 -26.14 -23.20 -21.58
CA TYR A 84 -26.10 -21.76 -21.30
C TYR A 84 -24.69 -21.24 -21.06
N SER A 85 -23.85 -21.97 -20.31
CA SER A 85 -22.45 -21.59 -20.12
C SER A 85 -21.66 -21.57 -21.43
N THR A 86 -21.91 -22.54 -22.31
CA THR A 86 -21.26 -22.58 -23.63
C THR A 86 -21.75 -21.43 -24.50
N ALA A 87 -23.07 -21.16 -24.51
CA ALA A 87 -23.65 -20.03 -25.23
C ALA A 87 -23.12 -18.68 -24.74
N LEU A 88 -22.95 -18.51 -23.43
CA LEU A 88 -22.34 -17.31 -22.84
C LEU A 88 -20.89 -17.15 -23.27
N ALA A 89 -20.09 -18.22 -23.18
CA ALA A 89 -18.69 -18.22 -23.62
C ALA A 89 -18.55 -17.95 -25.13
N ASP A 90 -19.49 -18.47 -25.94
CA ASP A 90 -19.59 -18.23 -27.37
C ASP A 90 -19.94 -16.78 -27.69
N GLY A 91 -20.97 -16.23 -27.04
CA GLY A 91 -21.36 -14.84 -27.20
C GLY A 91 -20.22 -13.89 -26.82
N PHE A 92 -19.60 -14.12 -25.65
CA PHE A 92 -18.44 -13.36 -25.18
C PHE A 92 -17.26 -13.42 -26.18
N THR A 93 -16.91 -14.62 -26.63
CA THR A 93 -15.83 -14.81 -27.60
C THR A 93 -16.13 -14.13 -28.94
N THR A 94 -17.36 -14.29 -29.43
CA THR A 94 -17.80 -13.73 -30.70
C THR A 94 -17.74 -12.21 -30.66
N LEU A 95 -18.29 -11.61 -29.61
CA LEU A 95 -18.37 -10.17 -29.45
C LEU A 95 -16.99 -9.54 -29.27
N PHE A 96 -16.19 -10.03 -28.32
CA PHE A 96 -14.98 -9.34 -27.88
C PHE A 96 -13.69 -9.78 -28.59
N TYR A 97 -13.72 -10.81 -29.43
CA TYR A 97 -12.49 -11.34 -30.06
C TYR A 97 -12.64 -11.60 -31.55
N ASN A 98 -13.76 -12.19 -31.99
CA ASN A 98 -13.94 -12.59 -33.38
C ASN A 98 -14.61 -11.52 -34.24
N SER A 99 -15.43 -10.64 -33.66
CA SER A 99 -16.11 -9.57 -34.39
C SER A 99 -15.12 -8.56 -35.00
N SER A 100 -15.44 -8.04 -36.18
CA SER A 100 -14.71 -6.91 -36.79
C SER A 100 -14.75 -5.64 -35.92
N ARG A 101 -15.79 -5.49 -35.09
CA ARG A 101 -15.97 -4.36 -34.15
C ARG A 101 -15.49 -4.67 -32.72
N ARG A 102 -14.69 -5.73 -32.53
CA ARG A 102 -14.24 -6.18 -31.20
C ARG A 102 -13.67 -5.08 -30.30
N TYR A 103 -12.87 -4.16 -30.87
CA TYR A 103 -12.27 -3.07 -30.10
C TYR A 103 -13.30 -2.05 -29.62
N VAL A 104 -14.35 -1.81 -30.41
CA VAL A 104 -15.50 -0.97 -30.00
C VAL A 104 -16.22 -1.63 -28.84
N TYR A 105 -16.51 -2.93 -28.90
CA TYR A 105 -17.19 -3.63 -27.80
C TYR A 105 -16.35 -3.66 -26.52
N ARG A 106 -15.02 -3.87 -26.62
CA ARG A 106 -14.12 -3.74 -25.47
C ARG A 106 -14.14 -2.32 -24.88
N ALA A 107 -14.11 -1.30 -25.75
CA ALA A 107 -14.19 0.11 -25.33
C ALA A 107 -15.51 0.43 -24.63
N ILE A 108 -16.64 -0.14 -25.08
CA ILE A 108 -17.94 -0.01 -24.41
C ILE A 108 -17.89 -0.60 -23.00
N VAL A 109 -17.34 -1.80 -22.82
CA VAL A 109 -17.20 -2.42 -21.48
C VAL A 109 -16.32 -1.56 -20.57
N ILE A 110 -15.20 -1.04 -21.10
CA ILE A 110 -14.31 -0.15 -20.35
C ILE A 110 -15.00 1.16 -19.98
N ALA A 111 -15.78 1.75 -20.89
CA ALA A 111 -16.55 2.96 -20.63
C ALA A 111 -17.62 2.72 -19.56
N LEU A 112 -18.34 1.59 -19.62
CA LEU A 112 -19.31 1.21 -18.59
C LEU A 112 -18.64 1.00 -17.23
N ALA A 113 -17.48 0.33 -17.20
CA ALA A 113 -16.70 0.17 -15.98
C ALA A 113 -16.25 1.53 -15.42
N ALA A 114 -15.75 2.44 -16.28
CA ALA A 114 -15.36 3.79 -15.89
C ALA A 114 -16.54 4.60 -15.31
N VAL A 115 -17.74 4.48 -15.90
CA VAL A 115 -18.96 5.10 -15.36
C VAL A 115 -19.24 4.59 -13.95
N LEU A 116 -19.15 3.27 -13.71
CA LEU A 116 -19.34 2.71 -12.36
C LEU A 116 -18.27 3.20 -11.38
N PHE A 117 -17.01 3.21 -11.80
CA PHE A 117 -15.87 3.66 -11.00
C PHE A 117 -16.01 5.12 -10.55
N VAL A 118 -16.53 5.98 -11.43
CA VAL A 118 -16.77 7.41 -11.15
C VAL A 118 -18.05 7.63 -10.35
N ALA A 119 -19.10 6.83 -10.61
CA ALA A 119 -20.40 7.00 -9.97
C ALA A 119 -20.42 6.55 -8.50
N PHE A 120 -19.58 5.59 -8.14
CA PHE A 120 -19.52 5.01 -6.79
C PHE A 120 -18.12 5.09 -6.18
N PRO A 121 -17.54 6.29 -5.99
CA PRO A 121 -16.21 6.41 -5.40
C PRO A 121 -16.22 5.95 -3.94
N ALA A 122 -15.12 5.36 -3.47
CA ALA A 122 -14.97 4.98 -2.07
C ALA A 122 -15.09 6.22 -1.16
N PRO A 123 -16.10 6.29 -0.28
CA PRO A 123 -16.41 7.50 0.49
C PRO A 123 -15.51 7.69 1.72
N THR A 124 -14.76 6.66 2.09
CA THR A 124 -13.89 6.64 3.28
C THR A 124 -12.55 6.01 2.94
N HIS A 125 -11.48 6.43 3.63
CA HIS A 125 -10.11 5.96 3.39
C HIS A 125 -9.55 5.19 4.59
N PHE A 126 -10.32 4.21 5.07
CA PHE A 126 -9.99 3.41 6.27
C PHE A 126 -9.05 2.23 6.02
N LEU A 127 -9.05 1.70 4.79
CA LEU A 127 -8.10 0.67 4.36
C LEU A 127 -6.86 1.39 3.83
N GLY A 128 -5.68 0.96 4.26
CA GLY A 128 -4.40 1.61 3.96
C GLY A 128 -4.07 2.82 4.84
N ASP A 129 -3.19 3.69 4.32
CA ASP A 129 -2.82 4.99 4.88
C ASP A 129 -3.44 6.16 4.10
N GLY A 130 -4.52 5.91 3.36
CA GLY A 130 -5.21 6.84 2.45
C GLY A 130 -5.42 8.27 2.96
N TYR A 131 -5.89 8.46 4.20
CA TYR A 131 -6.01 9.82 4.76
C TYR A 131 -4.65 10.51 4.97
N SER A 132 -3.61 9.75 5.32
CA SER A 132 -2.25 10.27 5.51
C SER A 132 -1.64 10.69 4.18
N VAL A 133 -1.74 9.85 3.14
CA VAL A 133 -1.23 10.20 1.80
C VAL A 133 -2.05 11.31 1.16
N LEU A 134 -3.36 11.37 1.39
CA LEU A 134 -4.20 12.48 0.96
C LEU A 134 -3.74 13.80 1.59
N ASN A 135 -3.59 13.83 2.92
CA ASN A 135 -3.13 15.01 3.64
C ASN A 135 -1.72 15.44 3.17
N ASN A 136 -0.83 14.49 2.87
CA ASN A 136 0.48 14.78 2.32
C ASN A 136 0.37 15.51 0.98
N ILE A 137 -0.39 14.99 0.02
CA ILE A 137 -0.54 15.59 -1.31
C ILE A 137 -1.28 16.94 -1.24
N ALA A 138 -2.29 17.04 -0.36
CA ALA A 138 -3.07 18.25 -0.12
C ALA A 138 -2.34 19.35 0.67
N SER A 139 -1.17 19.06 1.24
CA SER A 139 -0.45 19.97 2.12
C SER A 139 0.04 21.21 1.36
N PRO A 140 -0.23 22.44 1.82
CA PRO A 140 0.36 23.65 1.26
C PRO A 140 1.77 23.92 1.82
N SER A 141 2.16 23.25 2.90
CA SER A 141 3.36 23.54 3.68
C SER A 141 4.54 22.61 3.39
N GLY A 142 4.38 21.63 2.51
CA GLY A 142 5.46 20.69 2.18
C GLY A 142 4.92 19.30 1.94
N HIS A 143 5.72 18.48 1.27
CA HIS A 143 5.36 17.10 0.92
C HIS A 143 6.52 16.18 1.24
N PHE A 144 6.21 14.99 1.73
CA PHE A 144 7.17 13.90 1.74
C PHE A 144 7.00 13.03 0.49
N VAL A 145 8.11 12.49 0.01
CA VAL A 145 8.15 11.56 -1.12
C VAL A 145 8.84 10.29 -0.67
N LYS A 146 8.06 9.24 -0.39
CA LYS A 146 8.62 7.94 0.01
C LYS A 146 9.43 7.37 -1.15
N TRP A 147 10.62 6.85 -0.86
CA TRP A 147 11.53 6.36 -1.90
C TRP A 147 11.00 5.13 -2.66
N THR A 148 10.09 4.37 -2.04
CA THR A 148 9.41 3.20 -2.61
C THR A 148 8.34 3.56 -3.63
N GLU A 149 7.83 4.80 -3.63
CA GLU A 149 6.65 5.24 -4.39
C GLU A 149 6.81 6.64 -5.00
N LYS A 150 8.07 7.00 -5.34
CA LYS A 150 8.40 8.33 -5.85
C LYS A 150 7.59 8.69 -7.09
N GLY A 151 7.48 7.77 -8.05
CA GLY A 151 6.85 8.03 -9.34
C GLY A 151 5.37 8.39 -9.22
N ILE A 152 4.60 7.63 -8.44
CA ILE A 152 3.18 7.93 -8.22
C ILE A 152 2.99 9.26 -7.49
N THR A 153 3.81 9.56 -6.49
CA THR A 153 3.74 10.83 -5.74
C THR A 153 3.88 12.03 -6.67
N TYR A 154 4.86 12.02 -7.60
CA TYR A 154 5.03 13.10 -8.56
C TYR A 154 3.89 13.20 -9.59
N ILE A 155 3.30 12.05 -10.00
CA ILE A 155 2.13 12.05 -10.86
C ILE A 155 0.95 12.73 -10.15
N LEU A 156 0.72 12.41 -8.88
CA LEU A 156 -0.36 12.99 -8.08
C LEU A 156 -0.17 14.50 -7.89
N LEU A 157 1.04 14.95 -7.54
CA LEU A 157 1.36 16.38 -7.41
C LEU A 157 1.17 17.13 -8.75
N GLY A 158 1.59 16.51 -9.87
CA GLY A 158 1.38 17.05 -11.20
C GLY A 158 -0.10 17.19 -11.56
N LEU A 159 -0.90 16.15 -11.32
CA LEU A 159 -2.35 16.17 -11.56
C LEU A 159 -3.07 17.18 -10.66
N GLN A 160 -2.71 17.25 -9.38
CA GLN A 160 -3.24 18.26 -8.46
C GLN A 160 -2.96 19.68 -8.96
N SER A 161 -1.73 19.93 -9.46
CA SER A 161 -1.38 21.23 -10.03
C SER A 161 -2.28 21.59 -11.22
N LEU A 162 -2.59 20.61 -12.08
CA LEU A 162 -3.54 20.79 -13.20
C LEU A 162 -4.98 21.05 -12.74
N PHE A 163 -5.37 20.56 -11.56
CA PHE A 163 -6.71 20.76 -10.99
C PHE A 163 -6.85 22.03 -10.15
N GLY A 164 -5.83 22.89 -10.09
CA GLY A 164 -5.90 24.20 -9.42
C GLY A 164 -5.03 24.33 -8.18
N GLY A 165 -4.01 23.47 -8.01
CA GLY A 165 -3.01 23.60 -6.95
C GLY A 165 -3.40 22.91 -5.64
N SER A 166 -2.66 23.22 -4.56
CA SER A 166 -2.75 22.48 -3.30
C SER A 166 -4.06 22.72 -2.56
N SER A 167 -4.89 21.67 -2.49
CA SER A 167 -6.09 21.61 -1.64
C SER A 167 -6.52 20.15 -1.44
N PRO A 168 -7.26 19.83 -0.36
CA PRO A 168 -7.80 18.48 -0.15
C PRO A 168 -8.64 17.97 -1.32
N ASN A 169 -9.50 18.83 -1.89
CA ASN A 169 -10.38 18.45 -3.00
C ASN A 169 -9.60 18.12 -4.28
N ASN A 170 -8.56 18.91 -4.59
CA ASN A 170 -7.74 18.69 -5.79
C ASN A 170 -6.84 17.46 -5.63
N ALA A 171 -6.31 17.23 -4.42
CA ALA A 171 -5.56 16.02 -4.09
C ALA A 171 -6.43 14.77 -4.28
N GLU A 172 -7.65 14.79 -3.72
CA GLU A 172 -8.60 13.69 -3.85
C GLU A 172 -9.00 13.46 -5.31
N ALA A 173 -9.25 14.53 -6.08
CA ALA A 173 -9.51 14.44 -7.51
C ALA A 173 -8.34 13.81 -8.28
N ALA A 174 -7.09 14.12 -7.93
CA ALA A 174 -5.90 13.51 -8.52
C ALA A 174 -5.84 11.99 -8.25
N PHE A 175 -6.06 11.56 -7.00
CA PHE A 175 -6.14 10.14 -6.66
C PHE A 175 -7.27 9.44 -7.42
N ARG A 176 -8.47 10.03 -7.45
CA ARG A 176 -9.62 9.47 -8.17
C ARG A 176 -9.37 9.32 -9.66
N ALA A 177 -8.73 10.32 -10.29
CA ALA A 177 -8.35 10.24 -11.70
C ALA A 177 -7.37 9.09 -11.97
N VAL A 178 -6.32 8.96 -11.14
CA VAL A 178 -5.36 7.86 -11.25
C VAL A 178 -6.04 6.51 -11.07
N SER A 179 -6.89 6.37 -10.06
CA SER A 179 -7.64 5.15 -9.75
C SER A 179 -8.52 4.69 -10.94
N VAL A 180 -9.35 5.57 -11.49
CA VAL A 180 -10.26 5.27 -12.61
C VAL A 180 -9.48 4.93 -13.88
N ILE A 181 -8.47 5.74 -14.24
CA ILE A 181 -7.64 5.51 -15.43
C ILE A 181 -6.92 4.17 -15.33
N SER A 182 -6.41 3.83 -14.14
CA SER A 182 -5.76 2.55 -13.89
C SER A 182 -6.70 1.38 -14.16
N GLY A 183 -7.95 1.48 -13.68
CA GLY A 183 -8.98 0.48 -13.91
C GLY A 183 -9.30 0.29 -15.40
N MET A 184 -9.46 1.39 -16.15
CA MET A 184 -9.71 1.34 -17.58
C MET A 184 -8.60 0.59 -18.34
N ILE A 185 -7.34 0.90 -18.02
CA ILE A 185 -6.18 0.27 -18.65
C ILE A 185 -6.05 -1.20 -18.21
N ALA A 186 -6.27 -1.50 -16.93
CA ALA A 186 -6.23 -2.88 -16.41
C ALA A 186 -7.29 -3.76 -17.10
N VAL A 187 -8.54 -3.31 -17.21
CA VAL A 187 -9.61 -4.04 -17.90
C VAL A 187 -9.27 -4.31 -19.37
N TRP A 188 -8.62 -3.36 -20.04
CA TRP A 188 -8.09 -3.59 -21.39
C TRP A 188 -7.07 -4.74 -21.43
N PHE A 189 -6.12 -4.76 -20.49
CA PHE A 189 -5.15 -5.85 -20.39
C PHE A 189 -5.77 -7.17 -19.96
N TYR A 190 -6.89 -7.19 -19.23
CA TYR A 190 -7.61 -8.43 -18.94
C TYR A 190 -8.15 -9.09 -20.21
N PHE A 191 -8.69 -8.31 -21.16
CA PHE A 191 -9.06 -8.84 -22.49
C PHE A 191 -7.84 -9.39 -23.22
N LEU A 192 -6.71 -8.70 -23.20
CA LEU A 192 -5.49 -9.12 -23.90
C LEU A 192 -4.86 -10.38 -23.28
N LEU A 193 -4.87 -10.51 -21.95
CA LEU A 193 -4.43 -11.69 -21.23
C LEU A 193 -5.32 -12.89 -21.54
N ALA A 194 -6.65 -12.71 -21.51
CA ALA A 194 -7.58 -13.75 -21.92
C ALA A 194 -7.39 -14.17 -23.39
N GLU A 195 -7.10 -13.22 -24.29
CA GLU A 195 -6.80 -13.51 -25.71
C GLU A 195 -5.54 -14.36 -25.87
N ILE A 196 -4.45 -13.96 -25.21
CA ILE A 196 -3.17 -14.62 -25.40
C ILE A 196 -3.08 -15.94 -24.63
N MET A 197 -3.75 -16.10 -23.49
CA MET A 197 -3.60 -17.31 -22.68
C MET A 197 -4.56 -18.43 -23.09
N ALA A 198 -5.78 -18.10 -23.52
CA ALA A 198 -6.82 -19.09 -23.74
C ALA A 198 -6.64 -19.85 -25.06
N ASP A 199 -6.81 -21.17 -24.97
CA ASP A 199 -6.93 -22.12 -26.08
C ASP A 199 -8.39 -22.41 -26.45
N SER A 200 -9.34 -22.14 -25.56
CA SER A 200 -10.77 -22.34 -25.77
C SER A 200 -11.60 -21.12 -25.37
N ARG A 201 -12.80 -21.01 -25.95
CA ARG A 201 -13.80 -19.98 -25.62
C ARG A 201 -14.21 -19.98 -24.14
N ILE A 202 -14.31 -21.15 -23.52
CA ILE A 202 -14.64 -21.32 -22.10
C ILE A 202 -13.51 -20.78 -21.23
N LYS A 203 -12.26 -21.20 -21.52
CA LYS A 203 -11.07 -20.75 -20.78
C LYS A 203 -10.88 -19.24 -20.91
N ARG A 204 -11.22 -18.66 -22.07
CA ARG A 204 -11.17 -17.21 -22.31
C ARG A 204 -12.10 -16.43 -21.40
N LEU A 205 -13.37 -16.85 -21.31
CA LEU A 205 -14.34 -16.22 -20.41
C LEU A 205 -13.96 -16.47 -18.94
N LEU A 206 -13.45 -17.66 -18.61
CA LEU A 206 -12.96 -17.98 -17.26
C LEU A 206 -11.82 -17.04 -16.83
N ILE A 207 -10.80 -16.85 -17.69
CA ILE A 207 -9.66 -15.97 -17.39
C ILE A 207 -10.13 -14.53 -17.21
N PHE A 208 -10.92 -14.00 -18.16
CA PHE A 208 -11.42 -12.64 -18.06
C PHE A 208 -12.27 -12.43 -16.80
N GLY A 209 -13.21 -13.35 -16.53
CA GLY A 209 -14.10 -13.28 -15.37
C GLY A 209 -13.34 -13.32 -14.04
N THR A 210 -12.36 -14.22 -13.90
CA THR A 210 -11.53 -14.30 -12.68
C THR A 210 -10.69 -13.05 -12.44
N LEU A 211 -10.18 -12.41 -13.50
CA LEU A 211 -9.42 -11.16 -13.37
C LEU A 211 -10.31 -9.94 -13.13
N PHE A 212 -11.50 -9.92 -13.71
CA PHE A 212 -12.44 -8.79 -13.58
C PHE A 212 -13.14 -8.80 -12.22
N PHE A 213 -13.57 -9.98 -11.75
CA PHE A 213 -14.19 -10.17 -10.43
C PHE A 213 -13.15 -10.58 -9.38
N SER A 214 -12.08 -9.79 -9.27
CA SER A 214 -11.09 -9.90 -8.18
C SER A 214 -11.35 -8.84 -7.11
N GLY A 215 -10.89 -9.07 -5.88
CA GLY A 215 -10.98 -8.08 -4.80
C GLY A 215 -10.32 -6.74 -5.14
N SER A 216 -9.28 -6.75 -5.99
CA SER A 216 -8.60 -5.54 -6.47
C SER A 216 -9.46 -4.59 -7.30
N LEU A 217 -10.67 -5.00 -7.72
CA LEU A 217 -11.61 -4.14 -8.40
C LEU A 217 -11.95 -2.88 -7.57
N LEU A 218 -11.87 -2.96 -6.22
CA LEU A 218 -12.07 -1.80 -5.33
C LEU A 218 -11.08 -0.65 -5.60
N LEU A 219 -9.85 -0.97 -6.01
CA LEU A 219 -8.79 0.04 -6.28
C LEU A 219 -9.17 1.03 -7.38
N PHE A 220 -10.18 0.72 -8.20
CA PHE A 220 -10.59 1.54 -9.33
C PHE A 220 -11.78 2.44 -9.03
N PHE A 221 -12.44 2.28 -7.88
CA PHE A 221 -13.57 3.12 -7.45
C PHE A 221 -13.09 4.37 -6.70
N GLY A 222 -12.28 5.20 -7.36
CA GLY A 222 -11.78 6.45 -6.79
C GLY A 222 -10.93 6.27 -5.52
N TYR A 223 -10.26 5.13 -5.41
CA TYR A 223 -9.52 4.71 -4.22
C TYR A 223 -8.29 5.60 -3.99
N VAL A 224 -8.15 6.12 -2.77
CA VAL A 224 -7.12 7.10 -2.40
C VAL A 224 -5.91 6.37 -1.83
N GLU A 225 -5.10 5.79 -2.73
CA GLU A 225 -3.86 5.08 -2.42
C GLU A 225 -2.92 5.05 -3.64
N ASN A 226 -1.69 4.58 -3.42
CA ASN A 226 -0.62 4.57 -4.42
C ASN A 226 -0.61 3.32 -5.33
N TYR A 227 -1.40 2.31 -5.01
CA TYR A 227 -1.38 0.99 -5.65
C TYR A 227 -2.21 0.80 -6.95
N PRO A 228 -3.21 1.65 -7.32
CA PRO A 228 -4.01 1.41 -8.52
C PRO A 228 -3.19 1.24 -9.82
N LEU A 229 -2.12 2.03 -10.01
CA LEU A 229 -1.27 1.96 -11.21
C LEU A 229 -0.45 0.66 -11.34
N LEU A 230 -0.37 -0.13 -10.28
CA LEU A 230 0.37 -1.40 -10.31
C LEU A 230 -0.35 -2.47 -11.11
N TRP A 231 -1.67 -2.41 -11.19
CA TRP A 231 -2.49 -3.33 -11.96
C TRP A 231 -2.31 -3.20 -13.48
N PRO A 232 -2.41 -2.02 -14.10
CA PRO A 232 -2.08 -1.86 -15.51
C PRO A 232 -0.60 -2.20 -15.78
N ALA A 233 0.34 -1.82 -14.90
CA ALA A 233 1.76 -2.16 -15.08
C ALA A 233 2.01 -3.68 -15.04
N GLY A 234 1.51 -4.38 -14.02
CA GLY A 234 1.68 -5.82 -13.84
C GLY A 234 0.99 -6.64 -14.92
N SER A 235 -0.27 -6.33 -15.24
CA SER A 235 -1.02 -7.02 -16.30
C SER A 235 -0.41 -6.80 -17.69
N ALA A 236 0.06 -5.58 -17.99
CA ALA A 236 0.75 -5.26 -19.23
C ALA A 236 2.11 -5.96 -19.34
N PHE A 237 2.91 -5.93 -18.26
CA PHE A 237 4.20 -6.63 -18.20
C PHE A 237 4.01 -8.13 -18.53
N ILE A 238 3.03 -8.77 -17.88
CA ILE A 238 2.74 -10.19 -18.10
C ILE A 238 2.30 -10.44 -19.56
N TYR A 239 1.40 -9.60 -20.09
CA TYR A 239 0.94 -9.71 -21.47
C TYR A 239 2.08 -9.62 -22.49
N PHE A 240 2.91 -8.58 -22.41
CA PHE A 240 4.02 -8.38 -23.37
C PHE A 240 5.11 -9.45 -23.22
N SER A 241 5.35 -9.93 -22.01
CA SER A 241 6.26 -11.06 -21.76
C SER A 241 5.76 -12.35 -22.40
N MET A 242 4.47 -12.68 -22.25
CA MET A 242 3.87 -13.81 -22.94
C MET A 242 3.87 -13.64 -24.46
N LYS A 243 3.60 -12.43 -24.96
CA LYS A 243 3.66 -12.10 -26.39
C LYS A 243 5.05 -12.37 -26.95
N TYR A 244 6.10 -12.03 -26.20
CA TYR A 244 7.47 -12.34 -26.57
C TYR A 244 7.75 -13.84 -26.56
N ILE A 245 7.33 -14.57 -25.52
CA ILE A 245 7.49 -16.03 -25.44
C ILE A 245 6.76 -16.75 -26.57
N ARG A 246 5.62 -16.25 -27.06
CA ARG A 246 4.87 -16.88 -28.17
C ARG A 246 5.42 -16.47 -29.53
N THR A 247 5.53 -15.16 -29.77
CA THR A 247 5.74 -14.59 -31.11
C THR A 247 7.15 -14.09 -31.38
N GLY A 248 7.99 -13.96 -30.34
CA GLY A 248 9.29 -13.29 -30.43
C GLY A 248 9.22 -11.76 -30.44
N ARG A 249 8.03 -11.15 -30.39
CA ARG A 249 7.82 -9.69 -30.31
C ARG A 249 7.29 -9.30 -28.93
N GLY A 250 7.74 -8.17 -28.39
CA GLY A 250 7.21 -7.63 -27.12
C GLY A 250 8.21 -7.48 -25.98
N ILE A 251 9.49 -7.84 -26.18
CA ILE A 251 10.50 -7.70 -25.12
C ILE A 251 10.76 -6.23 -24.73
N THR A 252 10.82 -5.33 -25.71
CA THR A 252 11.01 -3.89 -25.46
C THR A 252 9.86 -3.29 -24.65
N PRO A 253 8.57 -3.42 -25.03
CA PRO A 253 7.49 -2.92 -24.18
C PRO A 253 7.46 -3.62 -22.81
N ALA A 254 7.78 -4.91 -22.71
CA ALA A 254 7.88 -5.58 -21.40
C ALA A 254 8.95 -4.94 -20.50
N LEU A 255 10.13 -4.60 -21.05
CA LEU A 255 11.19 -3.90 -20.31
C LEU A 255 10.74 -2.50 -19.89
N VAL A 256 10.19 -1.71 -20.82
CA VAL A 256 9.74 -0.34 -20.55
C VAL A 256 8.67 -0.33 -19.46
N ILE A 257 7.71 -1.25 -19.52
CA ILE A 257 6.65 -1.36 -18.52
C ILE A 257 7.19 -1.81 -17.17
N LEU A 258 8.17 -2.74 -17.13
CA LEU A 258 8.80 -3.13 -15.88
C LEU A 258 9.54 -1.96 -15.24
N LEU A 259 10.35 -1.23 -16.00
CA LEU A 259 11.10 -0.08 -15.51
C LEU A 259 10.14 1.04 -15.05
N PHE A 260 9.10 1.32 -15.83
CA PHE A 260 8.05 2.25 -15.45
C PHE A 260 7.36 1.82 -14.16
N GLY A 261 6.97 0.55 -14.06
CA GLY A 261 6.38 -0.03 -12.84
C GLY A 261 7.27 0.19 -11.62
N ILE A 262 8.58 -0.06 -11.73
CA ILE A 262 9.53 0.08 -10.62
C ILE A 262 9.69 1.55 -10.20
N MET A 263 9.65 2.46 -11.17
CA MET A 263 9.67 3.90 -10.88
C MET A 263 8.39 4.37 -10.17
N ILE A 264 7.23 3.79 -10.53
CA ILE A 264 5.95 4.06 -9.88
C ILE A 264 5.96 3.52 -8.45
N HIS A 265 6.23 2.23 -8.29
CA HIS A 265 6.34 1.58 -7.00
C HIS A 265 7.34 0.42 -7.03
N LEU A 266 8.17 0.33 -5.99
CA LEU A 266 9.23 -0.67 -5.88
C LEU A 266 8.70 -2.11 -5.92
N GLU A 267 7.50 -2.39 -5.42
CA GLU A 267 6.90 -3.73 -5.41
C GLU A 267 6.97 -4.43 -6.77
N THR A 268 6.80 -3.72 -7.89
CA THR A 268 6.87 -4.31 -9.22
C THR A 268 8.22 -4.97 -9.54
N SER A 269 9.26 -4.73 -8.73
CA SER A 269 10.54 -5.45 -8.78
C SER A 269 10.39 -6.96 -8.57
N ILE A 270 9.26 -7.44 -8.01
CA ILE A 270 8.93 -8.88 -7.95
C ILE A 270 9.01 -9.58 -9.32
N PHE A 271 8.86 -8.81 -10.41
CA PHE A 271 8.93 -9.31 -11.77
C PHE A 271 10.33 -9.31 -12.38
N ILE A 272 11.37 -8.79 -11.71
CA ILE A 272 12.75 -8.80 -12.22
C ILE A 272 13.25 -10.22 -12.53
N PRO A 273 13.13 -11.21 -11.62
CA PRO A 273 13.57 -12.58 -11.91
C PRO A 273 12.84 -13.16 -13.14
N THR A 274 11.56 -12.82 -13.25
CA THR A 274 10.69 -13.23 -14.35
C THR A 274 11.14 -12.60 -15.68
N PHE A 275 11.54 -11.32 -15.68
CA PHE A 275 12.07 -10.65 -16.87
C PHE A 275 13.44 -11.21 -17.30
N ILE A 276 14.33 -11.48 -16.34
CA ILE A 276 15.62 -12.13 -16.62
C ILE A 276 15.38 -13.47 -17.33
N PHE A 277 14.44 -14.28 -16.82
CA PHE A 277 14.08 -15.55 -17.47
C PHE A 277 13.65 -15.36 -18.93
N ILE A 278 12.78 -14.39 -19.25
CA ILE A 278 12.32 -14.23 -20.63
C ILE A 278 13.44 -13.79 -21.58
N VAL A 279 14.42 -12.99 -21.12
CA VAL A 279 15.59 -12.60 -21.93
C VAL A 279 16.32 -13.84 -22.46
N PHE A 280 16.47 -14.88 -21.62
CA PHE A 280 17.10 -16.15 -21.98
C PHE A 280 16.15 -17.20 -22.56
N ALA A 281 14.84 -16.95 -22.57
CA ALA A 281 13.86 -17.87 -23.13
C ALA A 281 13.96 -18.00 -24.66
N ARG A 282 14.49 -16.99 -25.37
CA ARG A 282 14.64 -16.95 -26.85
C ARG A 282 15.82 -16.05 -27.27
N GLY A 283 16.15 -16.04 -28.57
CA GLY A 283 17.08 -15.07 -29.17
C GLY A 283 18.58 -15.33 -28.94
N LYS A 284 19.41 -14.32 -29.25
CA LYS A 284 20.87 -14.36 -29.07
C LYS A 284 21.31 -14.73 -27.64
N PRO A 285 20.69 -14.21 -26.56
CA PRO A 285 21.06 -14.57 -25.20
C PRO A 285 20.89 -16.08 -24.92
N ARG A 286 19.83 -16.70 -25.44
CA ARG A 286 19.64 -18.15 -25.34
C ARG A 286 20.74 -18.93 -26.06
N ASN A 287 21.13 -18.50 -27.25
CA ASN A 287 22.20 -19.15 -28.01
C ASN A 287 23.54 -19.05 -27.25
N LEU A 288 23.79 -17.91 -26.61
CA LEU A 288 24.98 -17.69 -25.79
C LEU A 288 24.97 -18.58 -24.54
N TYR A 289 23.84 -18.67 -23.82
CA TYR A 289 23.66 -19.57 -22.68
C TYR A 289 23.92 -21.03 -23.07
N ASN A 290 23.35 -21.48 -24.19
CA ASN A 290 23.55 -22.85 -24.68
C ASN A 290 25.00 -23.14 -25.06
N ARG A 291 25.78 -22.12 -25.46
CA ARG A 291 27.20 -22.27 -25.80
C ARG A 291 28.10 -22.38 -24.57
N PHE A 292 27.76 -21.72 -23.47
CA PHE A 292 28.58 -21.67 -22.25
C PHE A 292 27.78 -21.94 -20.96
N PRO A 293 27.08 -23.08 -20.84
CA PRO A 293 26.13 -23.31 -19.75
C PRO A 293 26.80 -23.31 -18.36
N ARG A 294 27.98 -23.93 -18.23
CA ARG A 294 28.72 -23.98 -16.95
C ARG A 294 29.18 -22.60 -16.47
N SER A 295 29.65 -21.75 -17.39
CA SER A 295 30.06 -20.38 -17.07
C SER A 295 28.86 -19.55 -16.61
N PHE A 296 27.72 -19.67 -17.29
CA PHE A 296 26.48 -19.01 -16.87
C PHE A 296 25.99 -19.51 -15.50
N GLN A 297 26.04 -20.81 -15.25
CA GLN A 297 25.68 -21.39 -13.94
C GLN A 297 26.59 -20.87 -12.83
N GLY A 298 27.91 -20.90 -13.03
CA GLY A 298 28.89 -20.37 -12.08
C GLY A 298 28.69 -18.87 -11.80
N PHE A 299 28.50 -18.07 -12.85
CA PHE A 299 28.19 -16.64 -12.72
C PHE A 299 26.87 -16.38 -12.00
N THR A 300 25.83 -17.17 -12.29
CA THR A 300 24.51 -17.05 -11.64
C THR A 300 24.60 -17.39 -10.16
N LEU A 301 25.32 -18.46 -9.78
CA LEU A 301 25.55 -18.82 -8.37
C LEU A 301 26.34 -17.73 -7.64
N LEU A 302 27.37 -17.16 -8.27
CA LEU A 302 28.13 -16.04 -7.71
C LEU A 302 27.26 -14.80 -7.52
N LEU A 303 26.42 -14.47 -8.49
CA LEU A 303 25.48 -13.34 -8.39
C LEU A 303 24.46 -13.55 -7.28
N ILE A 304 23.87 -14.75 -7.17
CA ILE A 304 22.96 -15.10 -6.08
C ILE A 304 23.67 -14.97 -4.73
N GLY A 305 24.88 -15.52 -4.60
CA GLY A 305 25.68 -15.40 -3.38
C GLY A 305 25.98 -13.95 -3.01
N ALA A 306 26.34 -13.11 -4.00
CA ALA A 306 26.57 -11.68 -3.79
C ALA A 306 25.29 -10.95 -3.36
N VAL A 307 24.14 -11.23 -3.99
CA VAL A 307 22.85 -10.64 -3.62
C VAL A 307 22.47 -11.03 -2.19
N ILE A 308 22.59 -12.31 -1.82
CA ILE A 308 22.33 -12.79 -0.46
C ILE A 308 23.26 -12.09 0.53
N PHE A 309 24.56 -12.02 0.25
CA PHE A 309 25.53 -11.36 1.12
C PHE A 309 25.20 -9.86 1.32
N LEU A 310 24.95 -9.13 0.23
CA LEU A 310 24.63 -7.70 0.30
C LEU A 310 23.30 -7.45 1.01
N PHE A 311 22.29 -8.29 0.75
CA PHE A 311 20.99 -8.23 1.41
C PHE A 311 21.11 -8.51 2.91
N SER A 312 21.79 -9.58 3.30
CA SER A 312 22.03 -9.92 4.71
C SER A 312 22.80 -8.81 5.43
N ARG A 313 23.86 -8.28 4.81
CA ARG A 313 24.60 -7.14 5.36
C ARG A 313 23.68 -5.93 5.55
N LYS A 314 22.85 -5.60 4.56
CA LYS A 314 21.93 -4.47 4.62
C LYS A 314 20.90 -4.64 5.74
N ILE A 315 20.30 -5.81 5.89
CA ILE A 315 19.38 -6.13 7.01
C ILE A 315 20.08 -5.97 8.35
N MET A 316 21.34 -6.40 8.48
CA MET A 316 22.06 -6.34 9.76
C MET A 316 22.52 -4.93 10.16
N THR A 317 22.68 -4.02 9.20
CA THR A 317 23.27 -2.69 9.44
C THR A 317 22.31 -1.52 9.29
N ASP A 318 21.12 -1.73 8.74
CA ASP A 318 20.15 -0.67 8.46
C ASP A 318 18.80 -0.99 9.10
N LEU A 319 18.49 -0.25 10.17
CA LEU A 319 17.28 -0.45 10.96
C LEU A 319 15.99 -0.22 10.17
N TYR A 320 16.00 0.75 9.24
CA TYR A 320 14.83 1.01 8.39
C TYR A 320 14.60 -0.16 7.43
N PHE A 321 15.67 -0.65 6.80
CA PHE A 321 15.59 -1.79 5.90
C PHE A 321 15.20 -3.08 6.62
N GLU A 322 15.74 -3.32 7.82
CA GLU A 322 15.33 -4.42 8.70
C GLU A 322 13.82 -4.34 9.00
N ASN A 323 13.32 -3.13 9.29
CA ASN A 323 11.92 -2.92 9.64
C ASN A 323 10.94 -3.18 8.47
N ILE A 324 11.39 -3.36 7.24
CA ILE A 324 10.50 -3.72 6.11
C ILE A 324 10.08 -5.20 6.19
N PHE A 325 10.90 -6.06 6.80
CA PHE A 325 10.71 -7.51 6.73
C PHE A 325 10.14 -8.09 8.02
N LEU A 326 9.39 -9.19 7.88
CA LEU A 326 9.00 -10.02 9.00
C LEU A 326 10.15 -10.95 9.40
N PRO A 327 10.43 -11.06 10.72
CA PRO A 327 11.29 -12.12 11.22
C PRO A 327 10.61 -13.51 11.05
N PRO A 328 11.40 -14.59 10.90
CA PRO A 328 10.86 -15.91 10.58
C PRO A 328 10.01 -16.54 11.70
N PHE A 329 10.47 -16.45 12.94
CA PHE A 329 9.92 -17.24 14.06
C PHE A 329 9.27 -16.43 15.18
N VAL A 330 9.82 -15.26 15.51
CA VAL A 330 9.31 -14.39 16.59
C VAL A 330 9.11 -13.00 16.02
N GLY A 331 7.89 -12.47 16.15
CA GLY A 331 7.51 -11.16 15.64
C GLY A 331 8.26 -10.01 16.29
N LYS A 332 8.05 -8.80 15.77
CA LYS A 332 8.64 -7.57 16.32
C LYS A 332 8.04 -7.24 17.69
N SER A 333 8.69 -6.35 18.46
CA SER A 333 8.24 -5.94 19.81
C SER A 333 6.78 -5.44 19.85
N ILE A 334 6.31 -4.83 18.76
CA ILE A 334 4.91 -4.37 18.64
C ILE A 334 3.92 -5.54 18.57
N ASP A 335 4.30 -6.68 17.99
CA ASP A 335 3.45 -7.87 17.90
C ASP A 335 4.31 -9.14 17.81
N PRO A 336 4.83 -9.65 18.96
CA PRO A 336 5.71 -10.80 18.98
C PRO A 336 5.07 -12.09 18.45
N SER A 337 3.73 -12.13 18.41
CA SER A 337 2.96 -13.27 17.90
C SER A 337 2.90 -13.34 16.37
N TYR A 338 3.32 -12.26 15.68
CA TYR A 338 3.19 -12.10 14.24
C TYR A 338 4.55 -12.19 13.54
N ALA A 339 4.86 -13.39 13.05
CA ALA A 339 6.09 -13.75 12.33
C ALA A 339 5.77 -14.49 11.03
N ILE A 340 6.75 -14.69 10.13
CA ILE A 340 6.55 -15.36 8.84
C ILE A 340 5.80 -16.69 9.00
N PHE A 341 6.24 -17.54 9.92
CA PHE A 341 5.65 -18.88 10.14
C PHE A 341 4.58 -18.91 11.23
N SER A 342 4.13 -17.76 11.73
CA SER A 342 3.06 -17.70 12.72
C SER A 342 1.70 -18.06 12.09
N VAL A 343 0.83 -18.73 12.87
CA VAL A 343 -0.52 -19.09 12.41
C VAL A 343 -1.32 -17.85 11.99
N ARG A 344 -1.19 -16.73 12.72
CA ARG A 344 -1.91 -15.50 12.44
C ARG A 344 -1.53 -14.91 11.08
N HIS A 345 -0.25 -14.89 10.75
CA HIS A 345 0.23 -14.41 9.45
C HIS A 345 -0.20 -15.35 8.30
N LEU A 346 -0.12 -16.67 8.49
CA LEU A 346 -0.58 -17.63 7.48
C LEU A 346 -2.09 -17.54 7.22
N LEU A 347 -2.89 -17.31 8.27
CA LEU A 347 -4.33 -17.06 8.13
C LEU A 347 -4.61 -15.73 7.41
N ASP A 348 -3.79 -14.71 7.64
CA ASP A 348 -3.89 -13.43 6.93
C ASP A 348 -3.56 -13.57 5.44
N GLN A 349 -2.55 -14.35 5.08
CA GLN A 349 -2.27 -14.68 3.68
C GLN A 349 -3.45 -15.42 3.02
N LEU A 350 -4.07 -16.37 3.72
CA LEU A 350 -5.24 -17.08 3.22
C LEU A 350 -6.43 -16.12 3.03
N ASN A 351 -6.68 -15.23 3.99
CA ASN A 351 -7.71 -14.21 3.87
C ASN A 351 -7.46 -13.31 2.67
N LEU A 352 -6.23 -12.85 2.46
CA LEU A 352 -5.87 -12.02 1.30
C LEU A 352 -6.12 -12.76 -0.01
N LEU A 353 -5.69 -14.02 -0.13
CA LEU A 353 -5.89 -14.81 -1.35
C LEU A 353 -7.37 -15.06 -1.63
N LEU A 354 -8.19 -15.28 -0.60
CA LEU A 354 -9.64 -15.43 -0.74
C LEU A 354 -10.33 -14.11 -1.08
N LEU A 355 -9.85 -12.98 -0.56
CA LEU A 355 -10.32 -11.65 -0.93
C LEU A 355 -10.04 -11.36 -2.40
N LEU A 356 -8.80 -11.58 -2.84
CA LEU A 356 -8.36 -11.29 -4.20
C LEU A 356 -8.99 -12.25 -5.21
N TYR A 357 -9.05 -13.53 -4.90
CA TYR A 357 -9.60 -14.58 -5.76
C TYR A 357 -10.48 -15.54 -4.94
N PRO A 358 -11.78 -15.24 -4.77
CA PRO A 358 -12.70 -16.03 -3.94
C PRO A 358 -12.75 -17.52 -4.30
N ALA A 359 -12.52 -17.85 -5.57
CA ALA A 359 -12.48 -19.22 -6.04
C ALA A 359 -11.08 -19.86 -6.06
N ILE A 360 -10.08 -19.29 -5.38
CA ILE A 360 -8.72 -19.85 -5.32
C ILE A 360 -8.68 -21.33 -4.92
N PRO A 361 -9.51 -21.86 -3.99
CA PRO A 361 -9.48 -23.28 -3.67
C PRO A 361 -9.87 -24.17 -4.86
N LEU A 362 -10.83 -23.72 -5.68
CA LEU A 362 -11.26 -24.42 -6.89
C LEU A 362 -10.21 -24.31 -8.01
N LEU A 363 -9.58 -23.14 -8.15
CA LEU A 363 -8.48 -22.93 -9.10
C LEU A 363 -7.25 -23.78 -8.73
N LEU A 364 -6.96 -23.93 -7.44
CA LEU A 364 -5.91 -24.83 -6.94
C LEU A 364 -6.22 -26.28 -7.31
N LEU A 365 -7.48 -26.72 -7.12
CA LEU A 365 -7.92 -28.05 -7.52
C LEU A 365 -7.66 -28.31 -9.01
N TRP A 366 -8.09 -27.42 -9.90
CA TRP A 366 -7.91 -27.61 -11.35
C TRP A 366 -6.46 -27.46 -11.80
N GLY A 367 -5.78 -26.43 -11.29
CA GLY A 367 -4.41 -26.08 -11.69
C GLY A 367 -3.40 -27.12 -11.22
N LEU A 368 -3.36 -27.44 -9.92
CA LEU A 368 -2.40 -28.39 -9.36
C LEU A 368 -2.64 -29.81 -9.88
N ARG A 369 -3.90 -30.21 -10.10
CA ARG A 369 -4.19 -31.52 -10.68
C ARG A 369 -3.74 -31.65 -12.13
N SER A 370 -3.71 -30.52 -12.84
CA SER A 370 -3.24 -30.44 -14.23
C SER A 370 -1.72 -30.30 -14.33
N LEU A 371 -1.02 -29.97 -13.24
CA LEU A 371 0.43 -29.77 -13.21
C LEU A 371 1.17 -31.06 -13.57
N SER A 372 2.05 -30.96 -14.58
CA SER A 372 2.97 -32.05 -14.94
C SER A 372 4.34 -31.76 -14.34
N TRP A 373 4.83 -32.63 -13.46
CA TRP A 373 6.18 -32.49 -12.88
C TRP A 373 7.30 -32.89 -13.84
N LYS A 374 6.97 -33.46 -15.01
CA LYS A 374 7.96 -34.00 -15.96
C LYS A 374 8.36 -33.03 -17.08
N HIS A 375 7.52 -32.06 -17.40
CA HIS A 375 7.80 -31.13 -18.51
C HIS A 375 7.05 -29.81 -18.31
N TRP A 376 7.79 -28.71 -18.15
CA TRP A 376 7.24 -27.36 -18.06
C TRP A 376 7.60 -26.59 -19.32
N ASP A 377 6.58 -26.05 -20.00
CA ASP A 377 6.82 -25.12 -21.09
C ASP A 377 7.27 -23.75 -20.56
N LYS A 378 7.75 -22.89 -21.47
CA LYS A 378 8.32 -21.59 -21.10
C LYS A 378 7.30 -20.65 -20.44
N ILE A 379 6.02 -20.73 -20.81
CA ILE A 379 4.97 -19.89 -20.20
C ILE A 379 4.68 -20.40 -18.79
N THR A 380 4.65 -21.73 -18.58
CA THR A 380 4.52 -22.32 -17.23
C THR A 380 5.65 -21.84 -16.31
N ILE A 381 6.91 -21.91 -16.76
CA ILE A 381 8.05 -21.44 -15.96
C ILE A 381 7.95 -19.94 -15.68
N PHE A 382 7.62 -19.13 -16.69
CA PHE A 382 7.44 -17.70 -16.55
C PHE A 382 6.36 -17.34 -15.52
N LEU A 383 5.18 -17.96 -15.60
CA LEU A 383 4.10 -17.73 -14.65
C LEU A 383 4.42 -18.25 -13.25
N PHE A 384 5.17 -19.35 -13.15
CA PHE A 384 5.64 -19.87 -11.87
C PHE A 384 6.61 -18.91 -11.18
N LEU A 385 7.55 -18.30 -11.92
CA LEU A 385 8.44 -17.27 -11.37
C LEU A 385 7.67 -16.01 -10.96
N ALA A 386 6.68 -15.60 -11.75
CA ALA A 386 5.80 -14.48 -11.40
C ALA A 386 4.99 -14.75 -10.12
N ALA A 387 4.41 -15.94 -10.01
CA ALA A 387 3.70 -16.40 -8.80
C ALA A 387 4.64 -16.46 -7.58
N GLY A 388 5.85 -17.01 -7.76
CA GLY A 388 6.85 -17.11 -6.71
C GLY A 388 7.31 -15.74 -6.20
N GLY A 389 7.51 -14.76 -7.09
CA GLY A 389 7.85 -13.39 -6.70
C GLY A 389 6.75 -12.74 -5.86
N GLY A 390 5.49 -12.84 -6.29
CA GLY A 390 4.35 -12.32 -5.54
C GLY A 390 4.15 -13.00 -4.18
N LEU A 391 4.18 -14.33 -4.14
CA LEU A 391 4.05 -15.10 -2.89
C LEU A 391 5.20 -14.83 -1.92
N LEU A 392 6.43 -14.69 -2.42
CA LEU A 392 7.58 -14.32 -1.59
C LEU A 392 7.38 -12.94 -0.97
N PHE A 393 6.99 -11.93 -1.76
CA PHE A 393 6.70 -10.58 -1.26
C PHE A 393 5.62 -10.61 -0.17
N MET A 394 4.50 -11.27 -0.44
CA MET A 394 3.40 -11.45 0.51
C MET A 394 3.82 -12.16 1.81
N THR A 395 4.87 -12.97 1.76
CA THR A 395 5.33 -13.76 2.91
C THR A 395 6.39 -13.04 3.75
N VAL A 396 7.24 -12.21 3.15
CA VAL A 396 8.40 -11.64 3.84
C VAL A 396 8.25 -10.18 4.24
N ILE A 397 7.36 -9.43 3.57
CA ILE A 397 7.14 -8.01 3.88
C ILE A 397 6.20 -7.89 5.08
N ASP A 398 6.52 -7.00 6.00
CA ASP A 398 5.70 -6.73 7.18
C ASP A 398 4.50 -5.85 6.83
N PRO A 399 3.25 -6.34 6.98
CA PRO A 399 2.06 -5.50 6.85
C PRO A 399 1.96 -4.60 8.09
N THR A 400 2.68 -3.47 8.08
CA THR A 400 2.81 -2.57 9.23
C THR A 400 1.47 -2.08 9.80
N LEU A 401 0.45 -1.88 8.95
CA LEU A 401 -0.89 -1.52 9.39
C LEU A 401 -1.70 -2.76 9.77
N GLY A 402 -1.30 -3.94 9.31
CA GLY A 402 -2.01 -5.20 9.43
C GLY A 402 -2.58 -5.62 8.08
N MET A 403 -2.54 -6.93 7.78
CA MET A 403 -2.78 -7.45 6.42
C MET A 403 -4.14 -7.04 5.82
N ALA A 404 -5.17 -6.87 6.65
CA ALA A 404 -6.50 -6.46 6.20
C ALA A 404 -6.52 -5.02 5.68
N LYS A 405 -5.72 -4.13 6.27
CA LYS A 405 -5.63 -2.71 5.88
C LYS A 405 -4.60 -2.52 4.78
N ASP A 406 -3.46 -3.20 4.86
CA ASP A 406 -2.42 -3.20 3.81
C ASP A 406 -2.78 -4.10 2.61
N TRP A 407 -4.04 -4.55 2.49
CA TRP A 407 -4.47 -5.50 1.45
C TRP A 407 -4.15 -5.00 0.04
N ASP A 408 -4.16 -3.68 -0.14
CA ASP A 408 -3.90 -2.96 -1.39
C ASP A 408 -2.42 -3.02 -1.78
N LEU A 409 -1.50 -2.83 -0.83
CA LEU A 409 -0.07 -3.09 -0.98
C LEU A 409 0.21 -4.52 -1.44
N PHE A 410 -0.57 -5.48 -0.98
CA PHE A 410 -0.40 -6.88 -1.37
C PHE A 410 -1.30 -7.32 -2.53
N SER A 411 -2.10 -6.42 -3.11
CA SER A 411 -3.15 -6.80 -4.07
C SER A 411 -2.59 -7.42 -5.36
N LEU A 412 -1.42 -6.96 -5.83
CA LEU A 412 -0.80 -7.44 -7.06
C LEU A 412 -0.14 -8.83 -6.87
N THR A 413 0.21 -9.20 -5.65
CA THR A 413 0.96 -10.43 -5.34
C THR A 413 0.26 -11.72 -5.80
N GLY A 414 -1.07 -11.73 -5.83
CA GLY A 414 -1.87 -12.87 -6.27
C GLY A 414 -2.00 -13.03 -7.79
N LEU A 415 -1.65 -12.01 -8.59
CA LEU A 415 -1.85 -12.01 -10.05
C LEU A 415 -1.12 -13.16 -10.74
N GLY A 416 0.17 -13.35 -10.43
CA GLY A 416 0.97 -14.44 -11.00
C GLY A 416 0.39 -15.82 -10.67
N SER A 417 -0.03 -16.02 -9.43
CA SER A 417 -0.64 -17.26 -8.95
C SER A 417 -1.96 -17.57 -9.64
N ALA A 418 -2.87 -16.59 -9.75
CA ALA A 418 -4.14 -16.76 -10.44
C ALA A 418 -3.92 -17.13 -11.92
N LEU A 419 -3.04 -16.41 -12.61
CA LEU A 419 -2.75 -16.68 -14.02
C LEU A 419 -2.05 -18.03 -14.24
N LEU A 420 -1.14 -18.44 -13.35
CA LEU A 420 -0.53 -19.76 -13.38
C LEU A 420 -1.59 -20.86 -13.27
N LEU A 421 -2.45 -20.79 -12.25
CA LEU A 421 -3.48 -21.80 -12.02
C LEU A 421 -4.45 -21.88 -13.20
N LEU A 422 -4.90 -20.73 -13.72
CA LEU A 422 -5.76 -20.66 -14.90
C LEU A 422 -5.08 -21.22 -16.16
N TYR A 423 -3.80 -20.92 -16.36
CA TYR A 423 -3.04 -21.41 -17.51
C TYR A 423 -2.91 -22.94 -17.49
N LEU A 424 -2.65 -23.52 -16.31
CA LEU A 424 -2.46 -24.95 -16.11
C LEU A 424 -3.70 -25.79 -16.41
N ILE A 425 -4.92 -25.21 -16.36
CA ILE A 425 -6.17 -25.93 -16.62
C ILE A 425 -6.14 -26.62 -18.00
N LYS A 426 -6.29 -27.95 -18.00
CA LYS A 426 -6.31 -28.81 -19.19
C LYS A 426 -7.71 -29.12 -19.71
N GLU A 427 -7.78 -29.65 -20.93
CA GLU A 427 -9.02 -30.01 -21.62
C GLU A 427 -9.90 -31.01 -20.87
N GLU A 428 -9.33 -31.85 -19.99
CA GLU A 428 -10.10 -32.82 -19.20
C GLU A 428 -11.13 -32.17 -18.26
N PHE A 429 -10.90 -30.91 -17.88
CA PHE A 429 -11.85 -30.12 -17.08
C PHE A 429 -12.87 -29.37 -17.94
N HIS A 430 -12.76 -29.35 -19.27
CA HIS A 430 -13.64 -28.52 -20.13
C HIS A 430 -15.12 -28.83 -19.95
N LEU A 431 -15.51 -30.10 -19.87
CA LEU A 431 -16.92 -30.49 -19.66
C LEU A 431 -17.40 -30.08 -18.26
N THR A 432 -16.56 -30.23 -17.25
CA THR A 432 -16.85 -29.81 -15.88
C THR A 432 -17.01 -28.30 -15.80
N ILE A 433 -16.04 -27.55 -16.31
CA ILE A 433 -16.05 -26.07 -16.36
C ILE A 433 -17.26 -25.60 -17.18
N ALA A 434 -17.58 -26.22 -18.31
CA ALA A 434 -18.77 -25.88 -19.08
C ALA A 434 -20.06 -25.99 -18.25
N ARG A 435 -20.18 -26.98 -17.34
CA ARG A 435 -21.37 -27.08 -16.48
C ARG A 435 -21.42 -26.03 -15.38
N ILE A 436 -20.28 -25.56 -14.92
CA ILE A 436 -20.19 -24.71 -13.73
C ILE A 436 -19.71 -23.28 -13.99
N LEU A 437 -19.44 -22.89 -15.24
CA LEU A 437 -18.87 -21.59 -15.56
C LEU A 437 -19.78 -20.44 -15.15
N VAL A 438 -21.06 -20.46 -15.54
CA VAL A 438 -22.05 -19.45 -15.12
C VAL A 438 -22.13 -19.33 -13.60
N PRO A 439 -22.34 -20.42 -12.83
CA PRO A 439 -22.44 -20.32 -11.37
C PRO A 439 -21.11 -19.97 -10.71
N PHE A 440 -19.98 -20.38 -11.27
CA PHE A 440 -18.65 -19.92 -10.86
C PHE A 440 -18.54 -18.39 -10.98
N LEU A 441 -18.85 -17.84 -12.17
CA LEU A 441 -18.79 -16.40 -12.42
C LEU A 441 -19.76 -15.64 -11.51
N LEU A 442 -20.96 -16.18 -11.31
CA LEU A 442 -21.95 -15.60 -10.42
C LEU A 442 -21.42 -15.55 -8.97
N LEU A 443 -20.90 -16.65 -8.44
CA LEU A 443 -20.38 -16.69 -7.06
C LEU A 443 -19.20 -15.74 -6.88
N ILE A 444 -18.20 -15.75 -7.76
CA ILE A 444 -17.06 -14.81 -7.61
C ILE A 444 -17.52 -13.35 -7.76
N SER A 445 -18.49 -13.07 -8.64
CA SER A 445 -19.02 -11.72 -8.78
C SER A 445 -19.75 -11.28 -7.51
N LEU A 446 -20.54 -12.16 -6.88
CA LEU A 446 -21.21 -11.87 -5.61
C LEU A 446 -20.20 -11.65 -4.49
N SER A 447 -19.16 -12.49 -4.39
CA SER A 447 -18.07 -12.34 -3.43
C SER A 447 -17.38 -10.98 -3.54
N THR A 448 -17.03 -10.58 -4.77
CA THR A 448 -16.39 -9.27 -5.03
C THR A 448 -17.36 -8.12 -4.77
N VAL A 449 -18.61 -8.21 -5.21
CA VAL A 449 -19.61 -7.15 -5.00
C VAL A 449 -19.90 -6.97 -3.51
N ASN A 450 -19.93 -8.04 -2.71
CA ASN A 450 -20.05 -7.90 -1.24
C ASN A 450 -18.92 -7.04 -0.67
N TYR A 451 -17.68 -7.29 -1.09
CA TYR A 451 -16.53 -6.48 -0.67
C TYR A 451 -16.64 -5.02 -1.14
N LEU A 452 -17.06 -4.80 -2.39
CA LEU A 452 -17.27 -3.46 -2.93
C LEU A 452 -18.35 -2.72 -2.15
N VAL A 453 -19.56 -3.26 -2.03
CA VAL A 453 -20.67 -2.58 -1.36
C VAL A 453 -20.34 -2.26 0.10
N THR A 454 -19.61 -3.14 0.81
CA THR A 454 -19.13 -2.84 2.17
C THR A 454 -18.21 -1.62 2.22
N ASN A 455 -17.38 -1.38 1.20
CA ASN A 455 -16.39 -0.30 1.22
C ASN A 455 -16.82 0.95 0.43
N LEU A 456 -17.84 0.84 -0.42
CA LEU A 456 -18.43 1.95 -1.17
C LEU A 456 -19.61 2.61 -0.43
N ASP A 457 -19.98 2.08 0.73
CA ASP A 457 -20.94 2.68 1.66
C ASP A 457 -20.25 3.14 2.95
N LYS A 458 -20.55 4.36 3.39
CA LYS A 458 -19.91 5.02 4.55
C LYS A 458 -20.19 4.29 5.87
N GLU A 459 -21.40 3.77 6.04
CA GLU A 459 -21.81 3.12 7.30
C GLU A 459 -21.25 1.70 7.38
N SER A 460 -21.36 0.94 6.29
CA SER A 460 -20.79 -0.41 6.20
C SER A 460 -19.26 -0.39 6.32
N SER A 461 -18.58 0.60 5.73
CA SER A 461 -17.11 0.71 5.82
C SER A 461 -16.66 1.03 7.25
N GLU A 462 -17.39 1.89 7.96
CA GLU A 462 -17.13 2.18 9.37
C GLU A 462 -17.33 0.94 10.26
N LYS A 463 -18.39 0.15 10.02
CA LYS A 463 -18.60 -1.12 10.74
C LYS A 463 -17.48 -2.11 10.45
N TYR A 464 -17.02 -2.18 9.20
CA TYR A 464 -15.94 -3.07 8.79
C TYR A 464 -14.61 -2.71 9.45
N ILE A 465 -14.21 -1.44 9.45
CA ILE A 465 -12.94 -1.02 10.09
C ILE A 465 -12.97 -1.25 11.61
N ARG A 466 -14.12 -1.05 12.27
CA ARG A 466 -14.29 -1.38 13.70
C ARG A 466 -14.09 -2.87 13.96
N ASN A 467 -14.56 -3.74 13.07
CA ASN A 467 -14.34 -5.17 13.15
C ASN A 467 -12.84 -5.53 12.96
N ILE A 468 -12.17 -4.90 12.00
CA ILE A 468 -10.71 -5.08 11.81
C ILE A 468 -9.93 -4.66 13.06
N ILE A 469 -10.23 -3.48 13.63
CA ILE A 469 -9.62 -2.98 14.87
C ILE A 469 -9.76 -3.98 16.02
N ALA A 470 -10.91 -4.67 16.11
CA ALA A 470 -11.14 -5.66 17.15
C ALA A 470 -10.16 -6.86 17.07
N PHE A 471 -9.69 -7.24 15.88
CA PHE A 471 -8.83 -8.41 15.67
C PHE A 471 -7.36 -8.11 15.39
N ASP A 472 -7.01 -6.86 15.08
CA ASP A 472 -5.63 -6.48 14.76
C ASP A 472 -4.72 -6.28 15.98
N GLY A 473 -5.27 -6.33 17.20
CA GLY A 473 -4.47 -6.19 18.43
C GLY A 473 -3.63 -4.93 18.40
N LYS A 474 -2.32 -5.05 18.66
CA LYS A 474 -1.38 -3.90 18.62
C LYS A 474 -1.16 -3.31 17.21
N ARG A 475 -1.56 -3.98 16.13
CA ARG A 475 -1.52 -3.41 14.77
C ARG A 475 -2.74 -2.52 14.44
N ALA A 476 -3.71 -2.45 15.34
CA ALA A 476 -4.89 -1.61 15.17
C ALA A 476 -4.61 -0.10 15.42
N LEU A 477 -3.44 0.26 15.97
CA LEU A 477 -3.07 1.61 16.39
C LEU A 477 -3.43 2.68 15.35
N HIS A 478 -2.89 2.55 14.13
CA HIS A 478 -3.13 3.51 13.06
C HIS A 478 -4.62 3.66 12.73
N ALA A 479 -5.36 2.54 12.67
CA ALA A 479 -6.78 2.58 12.33
C ALA A 479 -7.63 3.23 13.42
N MET A 480 -7.26 3.08 14.70
CA MET A 480 -7.95 3.77 15.79
C MET A 480 -7.73 5.28 15.71
N ILE A 481 -6.49 5.73 15.43
CA ILE A 481 -6.19 7.15 15.24
C ILE A 481 -6.99 7.71 14.05
N VAL A 482 -6.97 7.02 12.92
CA VAL A 482 -7.73 7.41 11.72
C VAL A 482 -9.23 7.47 11.99
N LEU A 483 -9.79 6.46 12.66
CA LEU A 483 -11.21 6.41 12.98
C LEU A 483 -11.61 7.52 13.97
N ARG A 484 -10.78 7.80 14.96
CA ARG A 484 -10.95 8.90 15.91
C ARG A 484 -10.98 10.24 15.19
N ASP A 485 -9.97 10.52 14.36
CA ASP A 485 -9.86 11.78 13.62
C ASP A 485 -11.02 11.95 12.65
N TYR A 486 -11.46 10.85 12.02
CA TYR A 486 -12.65 10.83 11.20
C TYR A 486 -13.91 11.16 12.00
N CYS A 487 -14.11 10.57 13.19
CA CYS A 487 -15.24 10.91 14.06
C CYS A 487 -15.23 12.39 14.46
N LEU A 488 -14.06 12.96 14.76
CA LEU A 488 -13.92 14.38 15.08
C LEU A 488 -14.29 15.29 13.89
N ARG A 489 -13.80 14.97 12.69
CA ARG A 489 -14.13 15.71 11.45
C ARG A 489 -15.63 15.66 11.13
N ASP A 490 -16.28 14.55 11.46
CA ASP A 490 -17.73 14.33 11.30
C ASP A 490 -18.55 14.92 12.47
N GLY A 491 -17.91 15.60 13.43
CA GLY A 491 -18.57 16.24 14.58
C GLY A 491 -19.00 15.29 15.72
N ARG A 492 -18.60 14.01 15.65
CA ARG A 492 -18.96 12.96 16.63
C ARG A 492 -17.94 12.87 17.76
N VAL A 493 -17.87 13.90 18.59
CA VAL A 493 -16.88 14.01 19.70
C VAL A 493 -16.99 12.85 20.69
N ALA A 494 -18.19 12.48 21.13
CA ALA A 494 -18.37 11.36 22.07
C ALA A 494 -17.86 10.01 21.53
N ALA A 495 -17.95 9.80 20.20
CA ALA A 495 -17.40 8.60 19.57
C ALA A 495 -15.86 8.63 19.57
N ALA A 496 -15.26 9.81 19.35
CA ALA A 496 -13.82 10.00 19.46
C ALA A 496 -13.32 9.79 20.90
N ASP A 497 -14.01 10.33 21.91
CA ASP A 497 -13.66 10.13 23.33
C ASP A 497 -13.73 8.66 23.76
N SER A 498 -14.70 7.92 23.21
CA SER A 498 -14.79 6.47 23.41
C SER A 498 -13.58 5.74 22.79
N ILE A 499 -13.11 6.17 21.62
CA ILE A 499 -11.92 5.59 20.98
C ILE A 499 -10.66 5.94 21.78
N ASP A 500 -10.54 7.17 22.29
CA ASP A 500 -9.42 7.59 23.14
C ASP A 500 -9.36 6.79 24.45
N SER A 501 -10.52 6.40 24.98
CA SER A 501 -10.61 5.55 26.17
C SER A 501 -10.18 4.11 25.88
N ASP A 502 -10.64 3.52 24.77
CA ASP A 502 -10.20 2.18 24.33
C ASP A 502 -8.71 2.16 23.96
N PHE A 503 -8.21 3.25 23.38
CA PHE A 503 -6.79 3.43 23.03
C PHE A 503 -5.89 3.28 24.26
N ARG A 504 -6.19 3.97 25.37
CA ARG A 504 -5.41 3.88 26.61
C ARG A 504 -5.34 2.46 27.18
N ILE A 505 -6.41 1.68 26.98
CA ILE A 505 -6.50 0.30 27.48
C ILE A 505 -5.71 -0.67 26.58
N ARG A 506 -5.84 -0.52 25.26
CA ARG A 506 -5.22 -1.42 24.27
C ARG A 506 -3.74 -1.15 24.04
N PHE A 507 -3.31 0.10 24.22
CA PHE A 507 -1.96 0.57 23.93
C PHE A 507 -1.35 1.28 25.15
N PRO A 508 -1.18 0.59 26.29
CA PRO A 508 -0.61 1.19 27.48
C PRO A 508 0.79 1.75 27.21
N ASP A 509 1.59 1.05 26.42
CA ASP A 509 2.94 1.50 26.04
C ASP A 509 2.91 2.84 25.27
N GLU A 510 1.99 3.02 24.33
CA GLU A 510 1.85 4.27 23.57
C GLU A 510 1.26 5.39 24.42
N ALA A 511 0.32 5.05 25.31
CA ALA A 511 -0.25 6.00 26.26
C ALA A 511 0.82 6.49 27.26
N ASP A 512 1.72 5.61 27.70
CA ASP A 512 2.85 5.96 28.56
C ASP A 512 3.87 6.83 27.83
N ILE A 513 4.17 6.57 26.54
CA ILE A 513 4.98 7.46 25.71
C ILE A 513 4.33 8.85 25.62
N GLN A 514 3.02 8.94 25.39
CA GLN A 514 2.31 10.22 25.36
C GLN A 514 2.38 10.94 26.71
N ARG A 515 2.21 10.20 27.82
CA ARG A 515 2.28 10.73 29.19
C ARG A 515 3.66 11.26 29.53
N ALA A 516 4.71 10.53 29.16
CA ALA A 516 6.09 10.94 29.37
C ALA A 516 6.47 12.14 28.47
N GLY A 517 5.96 12.19 27.23
CA GLY A 517 6.07 13.38 26.38
C GLY A 517 5.44 14.62 27.04
N TYR A 518 4.21 14.48 27.56
CA TYR A 518 3.54 15.56 28.29
C TYR A 518 4.33 15.99 29.55
N ALA A 519 4.89 15.03 30.30
CA ALA A 519 5.73 15.35 31.46
C ALA A 519 6.97 16.17 31.06
N LEU A 520 7.64 15.83 29.95
CA LEU A 520 8.75 16.63 29.42
C LEU A 520 8.31 18.04 29.00
N ASP A 521 7.16 18.18 28.36
CA ASP A 521 6.64 19.48 27.95
C ASP A 521 6.34 20.39 29.17
N GLN A 522 6.00 19.79 30.32
CA GLN A 522 5.86 20.49 31.61
C GLN A 522 7.19 20.69 32.36
N GLY A 523 8.30 20.18 31.82
CA GLY A 523 9.63 20.25 32.45
C GLY A 523 9.91 19.18 33.51
N ASP A 524 8.99 18.23 33.72
CA ASP A 524 9.17 17.11 34.64
C ASP A 524 9.95 15.95 33.97
N THR A 525 11.26 16.14 33.89
CA THR A 525 12.17 15.14 33.28
C THR A 525 12.23 13.86 34.12
N LEU A 526 12.11 13.95 35.45
CA LEU A 526 12.20 12.79 36.33
C LEU A 526 11.02 11.83 36.12
N LEU A 527 9.80 12.37 36.05
CA LEU A 527 8.61 11.56 35.74
C LEU A 527 8.71 10.92 34.35
N ALA A 528 9.15 11.68 33.35
CA ALA A 528 9.34 11.16 31.99
C ALA A 528 10.35 10.00 31.95
N THR A 529 11.51 10.16 32.60
CA THR A 529 12.52 9.10 32.72
C THR A 529 11.98 7.88 33.44
N GLY A 530 11.31 8.05 34.58
CA GLY A 530 10.76 6.94 35.36
C GLY A 530 9.69 6.14 34.59
N ILE A 531 8.86 6.80 33.79
CA ILE A 531 7.91 6.11 32.89
C ILE A 531 8.66 5.28 31.85
N MET A 532 9.63 5.90 31.17
CA MET A 532 10.35 5.25 30.07
C MET A 532 11.25 4.10 30.53
N GLU A 533 11.85 4.17 31.72
CA GLU A 533 12.64 3.07 32.31
C GLU A 533 11.79 1.86 32.70
N ALA A 534 10.51 2.07 33.04
CA ALA A 534 9.58 1.00 33.38
C ALA A 534 9.08 0.23 32.15
N MET A 535 9.28 0.77 30.94
CA MET A 535 8.79 0.20 29.70
C MET A 535 9.78 -0.79 29.07
N PRO A 536 9.31 -1.85 28.40
CA PRO A 536 10.18 -2.71 27.61
C PRO A 536 10.75 -1.95 26.40
N ALA A 537 11.99 -2.25 26.03
CA ALA A 537 12.66 -1.59 24.91
C ALA A 537 11.89 -1.79 23.59
N GLN A 538 11.61 -0.69 22.88
CA GLN A 538 10.85 -0.71 21.64
C GLN A 538 11.72 -0.38 20.42
N LYS A 539 12.52 -1.35 19.97
CA LYS A 539 13.50 -1.21 18.86
C LYS A 539 12.96 -0.53 17.59
N PHE A 540 11.68 -0.75 17.26
CA PHE A 540 11.07 -0.26 16.01
C PHE A 540 10.09 0.92 16.23
N SER A 541 10.01 1.49 17.42
CA SER A 541 9.15 2.65 17.71
C SER A 541 9.93 3.95 17.60
N TYR A 542 9.65 4.74 16.55
CA TYR A 542 10.28 6.06 16.40
C TYR A 542 9.90 7.00 17.57
N ALA A 543 8.69 6.86 18.11
CA ALA A 543 8.20 7.69 19.21
C ALA A 543 8.98 7.39 20.51
N TYR A 544 9.22 6.12 20.79
CA TYR A 544 10.07 5.67 21.91
C TYR A 544 11.49 6.26 21.82
N HIS A 545 12.13 6.14 20.66
CA HIS A 545 13.48 6.67 20.43
C HIS A 545 13.52 8.21 20.48
N ASN A 546 12.53 8.89 19.91
CA ASN A 546 12.44 10.35 19.98
C ASN A 546 12.29 10.83 21.43
N LEU A 547 11.50 10.11 22.23
CA LEU A 547 11.28 10.48 23.63
C LEU A 547 12.55 10.30 24.48
N TRP A 548 13.25 9.17 24.33
CA TRP A 548 14.58 8.98 24.95
C TRP A 548 15.59 10.04 24.49
N SER A 549 15.56 10.40 23.21
CA SER A 549 16.39 11.49 22.67
C SER A 549 16.13 12.81 23.39
N MET A 550 14.85 13.15 23.65
CA MET A 550 14.49 14.37 24.37
C MET A 550 14.82 14.30 25.86
N ILE A 551 14.64 13.16 26.53
CA ILE A 551 15.08 12.95 27.92
C ILE A 551 16.59 13.23 28.04
N TYR A 552 17.41 12.58 27.22
CA TYR A 552 18.86 12.77 27.24
C TYR A 552 19.28 14.19 26.88
N TYR A 553 18.56 14.85 25.98
CA TYR A 553 18.77 16.27 25.67
C TYR A 553 18.58 17.16 26.92
N TRP A 554 17.52 16.95 27.70
CA TRP A 554 17.26 17.71 28.92
C TRP A 554 18.24 17.38 30.05
N GLU A 555 18.71 16.12 30.12
CA GLU A 555 19.80 15.69 31.01
C GLU A 555 21.20 16.13 30.55
N LYS A 556 21.31 16.84 29.42
CA LYS A 556 22.57 17.30 28.81
C LYS A 556 23.51 16.16 28.35
N LYS A 557 22.99 14.95 28.16
CA LYS A 557 23.70 13.78 27.61
C LYS A 557 23.60 13.77 26.08
N TYR A 558 24.23 14.74 25.42
CA TYR A 558 23.95 15.01 23.99
C TYR A 558 24.36 13.89 23.03
N ASP A 559 25.43 13.14 23.30
CA ASP A 559 25.83 12.00 22.45
C ASP A 559 24.78 10.88 22.49
N SER A 560 24.26 10.56 23.68
CA SER A 560 23.16 9.60 23.84
C SER A 560 21.86 10.12 23.21
N ALA A 561 21.59 11.43 23.34
CA ALA A 561 20.44 12.07 22.70
C ALA A 561 20.52 11.94 21.17
N LEU A 562 21.71 12.17 20.59
CA LEU A 562 21.94 12.07 19.15
C LEU A 562 21.80 10.62 18.67
N MET A 563 22.34 9.65 19.40
CA MET A 563 22.18 8.22 19.07
C MET A 563 20.70 7.82 18.99
N GLN A 564 19.89 8.23 19.96
CA GLN A 564 18.45 7.97 19.95
C GLN A 564 17.71 8.76 18.86
N SER A 565 18.15 10.00 18.59
CA SER A 565 17.63 10.82 17.48
C SER A 565 17.87 10.16 16.13
N ASP A 566 19.05 9.57 15.93
CA ASP A 566 19.42 8.86 14.70
C ASP A 566 18.53 7.64 14.48
N MET A 567 18.21 6.89 15.53
CA MET A 567 17.24 5.78 15.46
C MET A 567 15.84 6.28 15.09
N ALA A 568 15.36 7.34 15.74
CA ALA A 568 14.03 7.90 15.47
C ALA A 568 13.90 8.41 14.04
N VAL A 569 14.87 9.19 13.55
CA VAL A 569 14.90 9.71 12.17
C VAL A 569 15.04 8.58 11.15
N THR A 570 15.79 7.52 11.46
CA THR A 570 15.91 6.35 10.57
C THR A 570 14.57 5.64 10.42
N LEU A 571 13.82 5.46 11.50
CA LEU A 571 12.52 4.79 11.50
C LEU A 571 11.41 5.64 10.86
N ASN A 572 11.47 6.96 10.99
CA ASN A 572 10.49 7.88 10.39
C ASN A 572 11.17 9.15 9.84
N ASN A 573 11.76 9.03 8.66
CA ASN A 573 12.46 10.12 7.98
C ASN A 573 11.54 11.11 7.25
N TYR A 574 10.22 11.04 7.49
CA TYR A 574 9.22 11.96 6.92
C TYR A 574 8.51 12.79 7.99
N ASN A 575 9.03 12.81 9.22
CA ASN A 575 8.49 13.58 10.32
C ASN A 575 9.37 14.81 10.60
N SER A 576 8.83 16.00 10.32
CA SER A 576 9.54 17.28 10.48
C SER A 576 10.01 17.53 11.92
N ASN A 577 9.22 17.12 12.92
CA ASN A 577 9.54 17.31 14.34
C ASN A 577 10.79 16.51 14.76
N LEU A 578 11.03 15.34 14.18
CA LEU A 578 12.23 14.55 14.50
C LEU A 578 13.50 15.26 14.03
N PHE A 579 13.47 15.84 12.84
CA PHE A 579 14.58 16.65 12.33
C PHE A 579 14.76 17.95 13.12
N PHE A 580 13.67 18.60 13.53
CA PHE A 580 13.74 19.78 14.41
C PHE A 580 14.39 19.45 15.75
N ASN A 581 13.97 18.36 16.40
CA ASN A 581 14.57 17.88 17.64
C ASN A 581 16.05 17.53 17.47
N ARG A 582 16.42 16.89 16.36
CA ARG A 582 17.82 16.62 16.02
C ARG A 582 18.65 17.90 15.85
N ALA A 583 18.08 18.92 15.21
CA ALA A 583 18.74 20.21 15.08
C ALA A 583 19.02 20.86 16.44
N ARG A 584 18.07 20.80 17.39
CA ARG A 584 18.26 21.30 18.76
C ARG A 584 19.44 20.63 19.47
N ILE A 585 19.60 19.32 19.30
CA ILE A 585 20.72 18.56 19.85
C ILE A 585 22.03 19.05 19.24
N PHE A 586 22.12 19.11 17.91
CA PHE A 586 23.31 19.62 17.24
C PHE A 586 23.67 21.05 17.63
N SER A 587 22.68 21.94 17.80
CA SER A 587 22.92 23.30 18.27
C SER A 587 23.51 23.35 19.68
N ARG A 588 23.08 22.45 20.58
CA ARG A 588 23.65 22.34 21.93
C ARG A 588 25.06 21.76 21.96
N MET A 589 25.41 20.95 20.96
CA MET A 589 26.75 20.43 20.74
C MET A 589 27.65 21.40 19.95
N GLU A 590 27.16 22.59 19.62
CA GLU A 590 27.86 23.58 18.80
C GLU A 590 28.22 23.09 17.37
N ASN A 591 27.58 21.99 16.93
CA ASN A 591 27.70 21.47 15.56
C ASN A 591 26.66 22.14 14.66
N TYR A 592 26.88 23.42 14.40
CA TYR A 592 25.89 24.26 13.75
C TYR A 592 25.63 23.92 12.27
N ASP A 593 26.62 23.40 11.54
CA ASP A 593 26.42 22.95 10.15
C ASP A 593 25.41 21.80 10.08
N SER A 594 25.54 20.82 10.99
CA SER A 594 24.61 19.69 11.08
C SER A 594 23.23 20.14 11.57
N ALA A 595 23.17 21.14 12.46
CA ALA A 595 21.91 21.75 12.89
C ALA A 595 21.17 22.42 11.72
N ILE A 596 21.87 23.19 10.88
CA ILE A 596 21.28 23.79 9.66
C ILE A 596 20.78 22.69 8.71
N GLY A 597 21.57 21.64 8.49
CA GLY A 597 21.17 20.51 7.65
C GLY A 597 19.87 19.85 8.14
N ALA A 598 19.77 19.61 9.45
CA ALA A 598 18.57 19.05 10.07
C ALA A 598 17.36 20.00 9.96
N LEU A 599 17.52 21.30 10.23
CA LEU A 599 16.40 22.26 10.05
C LEU A 599 15.96 22.40 8.59
N LYS A 600 16.88 22.33 7.63
CA LYS A 600 16.52 22.33 6.20
C LYS A 600 15.64 21.12 5.87
N ASN A 601 15.97 19.93 6.37
CA ASN A 601 15.11 18.76 6.20
C ASN A 601 13.76 18.92 6.90
N ALA A 602 13.73 19.46 8.12
CA ALA A 602 12.50 19.75 8.83
C ALA A 602 11.60 20.73 8.04
N TYR A 603 12.18 21.81 7.51
CA TYR A 603 11.49 22.84 6.72
C TYR A 603 11.00 22.33 5.36
N LEU A 604 11.71 21.40 4.72
CA LEU A 604 11.26 20.77 3.48
C LEU A 604 9.99 19.94 3.69
N LEU A 605 9.88 19.28 4.85
CA LEU A 605 8.72 18.47 5.22
C LEU A 605 7.55 19.33 5.72
N ASP A 606 7.84 20.39 6.47
CA ASP A 606 6.84 21.34 6.97
C ASP A 606 7.43 22.77 7.09
N ASN A 607 7.08 23.61 6.12
CA ASN A 607 7.45 25.02 6.03
C ASN A 607 6.47 25.98 6.71
N SER A 608 5.48 25.45 7.43
CA SER A 608 4.48 26.21 8.20
C SER A 608 4.69 26.14 9.71
N ASN A 609 5.50 25.19 10.18
CA ASN A 609 5.81 25.05 11.59
C ASN A 609 6.66 26.23 12.09
N ILE A 610 6.07 27.04 12.97
CA ILE A 610 6.67 28.26 13.50
C ILE A 610 7.99 28.02 14.26
N GLU A 611 8.12 26.88 14.95
CA GLU A 611 9.32 26.53 15.70
C GLU A 611 10.48 26.19 14.76
N ILE A 612 10.21 25.48 13.66
CA ILE A 612 11.21 25.19 12.62
C ILE A 612 11.70 26.49 11.96
N ILE A 613 10.77 27.37 11.58
CA ILE A 613 11.08 28.64 10.90
C ILE A 613 11.85 29.58 11.83
N THR A 614 11.43 29.69 13.09
CA THR A 614 12.12 30.49 14.11
C THR A 614 13.51 29.92 14.41
N GLY A 615 13.64 28.58 14.45
CA GLY A 615 14.93 27.91 14.58
C GLY A 615 15.88 28.23 13.42
N MET A 616 15.36 28.34 12.20
CA MET A 616 16.15 28.75 11.02
C MET A 616 16.66 30.18 11.18
N ALA A 617 15.78 31.12 11.56
CA ALA A 617 16.18 32.52 11.83
C ALA A 617 17.26 32.60 12.92
N ALA A 618 17.10 31.84 14.00
CA ALA A 618 18.06 31.79 15.10
C ALA A 618 19.45 31.29 14.68
N LEU A 619 19.53 30.29 13.80
CA LEU A 619 20.82 29.82 13.29
C LEU A 619 21.44 30.80 12.29
N PHE A 620 20.66 31.38 11.37
CA PHE A 620 21.21 32.31 10.39
C PHE A 620 21.72 33.62 11.02
N ILE A 621 21.09 34.10 12.10
CA ILE A 621 21.63 35.26 12.83
C ILE A 621 22.97 34.94 13.49
N TYR A 622 23.13 33.74 14.06
CA TYR A 622 24.39 33.30 14.69
C TYR A 622 25.55 33.29 13.69
N PHE A 623 25.29 32.85 12.45
CA PHE A 623 26.27 32.86 11.36
C PHE A 623 26.43 34.20 10.64
N LYS A 624 25.81 35.27 11.15
CA LYS A 624 25.83 36.60 10.53
C LYS A 624 25.37 36.57 9.07
N GLN A 625 24.32 35.81 8.77
CA GLN A 625 23.64 35.79 7.47
C GLN A 625 22.30 36.54 7.59
N PRO A 626 22.32 37.88 7.64
CA PRO A 626 21.14 38.68 7.96
C PRO A 626 20.02 38.52 6.93
N ASP A 627 20.32 38.40 5.64
CA ASP A 627 19.29 38.24 4.59
C ASP A 627 18.46 36.96 4.79
N SER A 628 19.11 35.83 5.07
CA SER A 628 18.44 34.57 5.40
C SER A 628 17.63 34.69 6.68
N CYS A 629 18.17 35.34 7.72
CA CYS A 629 17.46 35.59 8.97
C CYS A 629 16.18 36.39 8.74
N ILE A 630 16.25 37.48 7.98
CA ILE A 630 15.11 38.33 7.62
C ILE A 630 14.05 37.50 6.89
N LYS A 631 14.45 36.73 5.87
CA LYS A 631 13.54 35.88 5.10
C LYS A 631 12.70 34.97 6.01
N TYR A 632 13.34 34.22 6.92
CA TYR A 632 12.62 33.30 7.80
C TYR A 632 11.84 34.03 8.90
N SER A 633 12.35 35.14 9.42
CA SER A 633 11.66 35.91 10.46
C SER A 633 10.39 36.59 9.91
N LEU A 634 10.43 37.12 8.68
CA LEU A 634 9.24 37.64 8.00
C LEU A 634 8.23 36.53 7.70
N ARG A 635 8.70 35.33 7.32
CA ARG A 635 7.82 34.17 7.14
C ARG A 635 7.15 33.76 8.44
N ALA A 636 7.90 33.76 9.55
CA ALA A 636 7.35 33.49 10.89
C ALA A 636 6.30 34.53 11.29
N GLN A 637 6.57 35.82 11.04
CA GLN A 637 5.61 36.91 11.29
C GLN A 637 4.34 36.79 10.42
N ALA A 638 4.46 36.32 9.18
CA ALA A 638 3.31 36.11 8.30
C ALA A 638 2.39 34.95 8.77
N ILE A 639 2.93 34.00 9.54
CA ILE A 639 2.17 32.89 10.13
C ILE A 639 1.59 33.31 11.48
N ASP A 640 2.40 33.97 12.31
CA ASP A 640 2.01 34.49 13.62
C ASP A 640 2.61 35.90 13.81
N SER A 641 1.76 36.91 13.61
CA SER A 641 2.15 38.32 13.71
C SER A 641 2.48 38.74 15.15
N ASP A 642 2.05 37.96 16.14
CA ASP A 642 2.22 38.23 17.56
C ASP A 642 3.45 37.52 18.15
N ARG A 643 4.21 36.81 17.32
CA ARG A 643 5.38 36.04 17.74
C ARG A 643 6.56 36.96 18.08
N PRO A 644 6.97 37.09 19.36
CA PRO A 644 8.03 38.04 19.72
C PRO A 644 9.38 37.65 19.10
N SER A 645 9.69 36.35 19.02
CA SER A 645 10.97 35.86 18.50
C SER A 645 11.23 36.33 17.06
N SER A 646 10.20 36.49 16.23
CA SER A 646 10.33 37.02 14.87
C SER A 646 10.87 38.46 14.88
N TYR A 647 10.31 39.34 15.71
CA TYR A 647 10.76 40.73 15.84
C TYR A 647 12.16 40.84 16.45
N TYR A 648 12.49 39.98 17.42
CA TYR A 648 13.83 39.91 18.00
C TYR A 648 14.89 39.58 16.92
N PHE A 649 14.62 38.58 16.09
CA PHE A 649 15.55 38.18 15.03
C PHE A 649 15.62 39.20 13.89
N LEU A 650 14.52 39.85 13.52
CA LEU A 650 14.52 40.98 12.59
C LEU A 650 15.36 42.15 13.11
N ALA A 651 15.17 42.54 14.37
CA ALA A 651 15.93 43.63 14.98
C ALA A 651 17.43 43.37 14.92
N GLN A 652 17.87 42.15 15.25
CA GLN A 652 19.26 41.76 15.14
C GLN A 652 19.77 41.73 13.70
N ALA A 653 18.98 41.20 12.76
CA ALA A 653 19.40 41.09 11.37
C ALA A 653 19.56 42.47 10.71
N TYR A 654 18.62 43.39 10.94
CA TYR A 654 18.73 44.77 10.45
C TYR A 654 19.88 45.52 11.12
N ASN A 655 20.14 45.27 12.40
CA ASN A 655 21.32 45.82 13.06
C ASN A 655 22.64 45.34 12.42
N LEU A 656 22.73 44.06 12.03
CA LEU A 656 23.90 43.54 11.29
C LEU A 656 24.06 44.17 9.90
N LEU A 657 22.95 44.60 9.28
CA LEU A 657 22.95 45.33 8.00
C LEU A 657 23.18 46.84 8.17
N ASN A 658 23.30 47.33 9.42
CA ASN A 658 23.34 48.76 9.77
C ASN A 658 22.07 49.55 9.37
N ASP A 659 20.94 48.86 9.21
CA ASP A 659 19.64 49.52 9.06
C ASP A 659 19.04 49.81 10.44
N HIS A 660 19.51 50.91 11.03
CA HIS A 660 19.12 51.29 12.39
C HIS A 660 17.62 51.59 12.54
N VAL A 661 16.97 52.07 11.47
CA VAL A 661 15.53 52.41 11.52
C VAL A 661 14.70 51.14 11.71
N LEU A 662 14.90 50.15 10.83
CA LEU A 662 14.17 48.88 10.93
C LEU A 662 14.61 48.06 12.15
N ALA A 663 15.87 48.17 12.59
CA ALA A 663 16.33 47.53 13.81
C ALA A 663 15.59 48.04 15.06
N VAL A 664 15.49 49.36 15.22
CA VAL A 664 14.79 50.01 16.35
C VAL A 664 13.29 49.70 16.32
N GLU A 665 12.66 49.77 15.14
CA GLU A 665 11.24 49.47 14.98
C GLU A 665 10.90 48.05 15.46
N ASN A 666 11.65 47.05 14.99
CA ASN A 666 11.46 45.67 15.38
C ASN A 666 11.82 45.42 16.85
N ALA A 667 12.86 46.09 17.38
CA ALA A 667 13.21 46.01 18.80
C ALA A 667 12.07 46.54 19.70
N ARG A 668 11.41 47.64 19.32
CA ARG A 668 10.24 48.18 20.03
C ARG A 668 9.06 47.21 20.01
N GLN A 669 8.77 46.59 18.86
CA GLN A 669 7.70 45.58 18.78
C GLN A 669 8.01 44.36 19.64
N TYR A 670 9.26 43.88 19.63
CA TYR A 670 9.68 42.80 20.52
C TYR A 670 9.48 43.15 21.99
N LEU A 671 9.91 44.34 22.43
CA LEU A 671 9.76 44.80 23.81
C LEU A 671 8.28 44.90 24.23
N LYS A 672 7.39 45.28 23.30
CA LYS A 672 5.94 45.32 23.53
C LYS A 672 5.34 43.92 23.70
N LEU A 673 5.76 42.95 22.90
CA LEU A 673 5.25 41.58 22.91
C LEU A 673 5.97 40.66 23.93
N GLY A 674 7.02 41.16 24.57
CA GLY A 674 8.00 40.40 25.35
C GLY A 674 7.45 39.44 26.40
N ALA A 675 6.29 39.72 27.00
CA ALA A 675 5.65 38.80 27.95
C ALA A 675 5.34 37.41 27.37
N LYS A 676 5.28 37.30 26.03
CA LYS A 676 5.04 36.03 25.32
C LYS A 676 6.34 35.28 24.96
N ASP A 677 7.54 35.84 25.20
CA ASP A 677 8.82 35.15 24.95
C ASP A 677 9.40 34.58 26.25
N PRO A 678 9.54 33.24 26.38
CA PRO A 678 10.22 32.63 27.52
C PRO A 678 11.67 33.11 27.72
N ALA A 679 12.33 33.62 26.69
CA ALA A 679 13.68 34.16 26.74
C ALA A 679 13.72 35.69 26.97
N PHE A 680 12.59 36.34 27.23
CA PHE A 680 12.50 37.80 27.31
C PHE A 680 13.47 38.40 28.31
N ALA A 681 13.57 37.83 29.52
CA ALA A 681 14.45 38.31 30.58
C ALA A 681 15.92 38.43 30.12
N ARG A 682 16.40 37.50 29.29
CA ARG A 682 17.78 37.52 28.77
C ARG A 682 17.96 38.50 27.61
N ARG A 683 16.98 38.54 26.72
CA ARG A 683 17.03 39.28 25.44
C ARG A 683 16.63 40.76 25.55
N ARG A 684 15.94 41.15 26.63
CA ARG A 684 15.41 42.51 26.83
C ARG A 684 16.51 43.58 26.82
N ALA A 685 17.62 43.32 27.50
CA ALA A 685 18.72 44.29 27.63
C ALA A 685 19.34 44.62 26.26
N GLU A 686 19.54 43.60 25.42
CA GLU A 686 20.03 43.75 24.04
C GLU A 686 19.10 44.63 23.21
N MET A 687 17.79 44.39 23.31
CA MET A 687 16.79 45.13 22.54
C MET A 687 16.61 46.56 23.05
N MET A 688 16.74 46.81 24.36
CA MET A 688 16.75 48.17 24.92
C MET A 688 17.98 48.95 24.46
N SER A 689 19.15 48.31 24.41
CA SER A 689 20.37 48.93 23.87
C SER A 689 20.19 49.36 22.41
N LEU A 690 19.53 48.54 21.58
CA LEU A 690 19.22 48.90 20.19
C LEU A 690 18.27 50.09 20.05
N VAL A 691 17.30 50.24 20.96
CA VAL A 691 16.36 51.38 20.96
C VAL A 691 17.04 52.68 21.45
N GLY A 692 18.11 52.56 22.25
CA GLY A 692 18.77 53.67 22.93
C GLY A 692 17.92 54.27 24.06
N ASP A 693 18.50 55.17 24.86
CA ASP A 693 17.84 55.90 25.96
C ASP A 693 16.79 56.93 25.48
N ALA A 694 16.14 56.70 24.34
CA ALA A 694 15.01 57.49 23.88
C ALA A 694 13.71 56.96 24.51
N LEU A 695 13.53 57.26 25.80
CA LEU A 695 12.23 57.39 26.45
C LEU A 695 11.88 58.88 26.59
#